data_AF-A0A285YYL4-F1
#
_entry.id   AF-A0A285YYL4-F1
#
_cell.length_a   1.000
_cell.length_b   1.000
_cell.length_c   1.000
_cell.angle_alpha   90.00
_cell.angle_beta   90.00
_cell.angle_gamma   90.00
#
_symmetry.space_group_name_H-M   'P 1'
#
loop_
_entity.id
_entity.type
_entity.pdbx_description
1 polymer ?
#
loop_
_entity_poly.entity_id
_entity_poly.type
_entity_poly.pdbx_seq_one_letter_code
_entity_poly.pdbx_strand_id
1 'polypeptide(L)'
;MKIFGEHQENTIRQLQDVASRADRVALMADGHVGYIMPIGGVAGYRDKVSVVGVGFDIACLVAETPVTTADGYTVPIESAAPGHDVLCWDGAAIRPVSPHIGAVARGVKETLTVELNNGRTIHATGDHEILTRTGWKRTDELSPADSVACSPFVGLPYEPPVGEIDTGLLTPFAREELAKRDLLPLRADDPRMPAVLRVLGYASGNGHLTRNGKRVSLYVYNDRDAAELRADIASLGFAPREHRRVKAEGLKEEINLYVDSVALHALLAALGSPVGKKNWDVEPMPWLFEQPAWMRAHYLSAFCSAEMMTPRVHRNGTIPNLQVKQSGAAPHSIGFVARLVRSLGFEASIAPSGVPRNGRQSWVLQLLGGQREQLRFIAEVGFCRSVEKRRASAVAASVAWKGEAYVRTRDTAKIEARALRAANTPWKQAITQVSEQFGVTEGFAYHSYYETRGKSRRLPGAATAPDVSGEVYWVAVERVTPSGPVAVYDIVTGDPAHCFVASGMVVHNCGNCAIRTDLRVGDVTRGLELDEIRRNPHRLISDRRANRAADELQGTISFGIGRKNEADDAPVDHPLFIDPAWYAIPNTGGYRDTLREKARRQLGTVGSGNHYVDVFADETGAVWVGVHFGSRGFGHTVASDFLSLSQGGRWGERAREKEVLLDVRDGVGHDYWQLMELAGRYAYAGREWVARKVVELLGGTEQEIVHNHHNFAWRETHLSPEGEPVEYVVVRKGATPAFPGQKGFIGGSMGDDAVIVEGTAAPEDSELAALQRDALFSTVHGAGRVMSRTEAAGKRTRGGKVKQPGKISAKMAEEWLARKGVILRGGGLDEAPQAYRRLPKVLQAQGDTITIRHVLQPLVVVMAGANEIDPYKD
;
A
#
# COMPACT_ATOMS: atom_id res chain seq x y z
N MET A 1 -19.13 23.13 8.30
CA MET A 1 -19.19 22.29 9.52
C MET A 1 -20.37 21.35 9.39
N LYS A 2 -20.14 20.03 9.39
CA LYS A 2 -21.22 19.03 9.40
C LYS A 2 -21.34 18.37 10.78
N ILE A 3 -22.57 18.05 11.17
CA ILE A 3 -22.87 17.30 12.40
C ILE A 3 -23.91 16.23 12.05
N PHE A 4 -23.73 15.00 12.54
CA PHE A 4 -24.62 13.86 12.31
C PHE A 4 -25.40 13.52 13.59
N GLY A 5 -26.70 13.83 13.63
CA GLY A 5 -27.53 13.62 14.81
C GLY A 5 -27.28 14.62 15.94
N GLU A 6 -27.63 14.24 17.16
CA GLU A 6 -27.63 15.11 18.34
C GLU A 6 -26.38 14.93 19.22
N HIS A 7 -25.89 16.03 19.79
CA HIS A 7 -24.73 16.04 20.70
C HIS A 7 -24.94 17.03 21.84
N GLN A 8 -24.24 16.79 22.96
CA GLN A 8 -24.20 17.74 24.07
C GLN A 8 -23.54 19.06 23.61
N GLU A 9 -24.04 20.19 24.10
CA GLU A 9 -23.59 21.51 23.66
C GLU A 9 -22.07 21.74 23.87
N ASN A 10 -21.49 21.16 24.92
CA ASN A 10 -20.05 21.14 25.17
C ASN A 10 -19.23 20.46 24.04
N THR A 11 -19.78 19.44 23.39
CA THR A 11 -19.16 18.73 22.26
C THR A 11 -19.21 19.59 21.00
N ILE A 12 -20.33 20.27 20.78
CA ILE A 12 -20.51 21.19 19.66
C ILE A 12 -19.59 22.41 19.84
N ARG A 13 -19.53 23.00 21.03
CA ARG A 13 -18.58 24.08 21.37
C ARG A 13 -17.11 23.65 21.20
N GLN A 14 -16.78 22.39 21.50
CA GLN A 14 -15.44 21.85 21.28
C GLN A 14 -15.14 21.68 19.78
N LEU A 15 -16.10 21.21 18.99
CA LEU A 15 -15.97 21.16 17.52
C LEU A 15 -15.84 22.57 16.92
N GLN A 16 -16.57 23.56 17.46
CA GLN A 16 -16.50 24.97 17.06
C GLN A 16 -15.15 25.61 17.43
N ASP A 17 -14.57 25.27 18.59
CA ASP A 17 -13.22 25.68 18.96
C ASP A 17 -12.18 25.13 17.98
N VAL A 18 -12.28 23.85 17.61
CA VAL A 18 -11.46 23.27 16.51
C VAL A 18 -11.74 23.98 15.17
N ALA A 19 -13.00 24.26 14.84
CA ALA A 19 -13.39 24.97 13.62
C ALA A 19 -12.87 26.42 13.54
N SER A 20 -12.49 27.03 14.67
CA SER A 20 -11.78 28.32 14.67
C SER A 20 -10.33 28.22 14.15
N ARG A 21 -9.83 26.99 13.96
CA ARG A 21 -8.45 26.66 13.54
C ARG A 21 -8.37 25.62 12.41
N ALA A 22 -9.50 25.04 12.00
CA ALA A 22 -9.64 24.01 10.96
C ALA A 22 -10.73 24.40 9.96
N ASP A 23 -10.35 24.55 8.68
CA ASP A 23 -11.21 24.97 7.57
C ASP A 23 -12.49 24.13 7.42
N ARG A 24 -12.35 22.80 7.50
CA ARG A 24 -13.48 21.87 7.45
C ARG A 24 -13.49 21.01 8.71
N VAL A 25 -14.65 20.96 9.36
CA VAL A 25 -14.92 20.04 10.46
C VAL A 25 -16.20 19.25 10.20
N ALA A 26 -16.18 17.99 10.60
CA ALA A 26 -17.35 17.13 10.69
C ALA A 26 -17.38 16.42 12.04
N LEU A 27 -18.58 16.13 12.56
CA LEU A 27 -18.80 15.35 13.78
C LEU A 27 -19.73 14.19 13.45
N MET A 28 -19.20 12.98 13.52
CA MET A 28 -19.91 11.72 13.28
C MET A 28 -20.90 11.44 14.42
N ALA A 29 -21.88 10.56 14.20
CA ALA A 29 -23.02 10.38 15.13
C ALA A 29 -22.67 9.79 16.52
N ASP A 30 -21.46 9.27 16.70
CA ASP A 30 -20.88 8.87 17.99
C ASP A 30 -20.24 10.04 18.76
N GLY A 31 -20.30 11.24 18.19
CA GLY A 31 -19.66 12.46 18.66
C GLY A 31 -19.85 12.78 20.14
N HIS A 32 -18.75 12.94 20.87
CA HIS A 32 -18.76 13.30 22.29
C HIS A 32 -17.47 14.03 22.71
N VAL A 33 -17.52 14.74 23.83
CA VAL A 33 -16.40 15.52 24.38
C VAL A 33 -15.13 14.67 24.48
N GLY A 34 -14.09 15.12 23.79
CA GLY A 34 -12.71 14.64 23.95
C GLY A 34 -11.89 15.65 24.75
N TYR A 35 -10.56 15.52 24.73
CA TYR A 35 -9.67 16.43 25.44
C TYR A 35 -9.56 17.83 24.81
N ILE A 36 -9.47 17.89 23.48
CA ILE A 36 -9.23 19.12 22.71
C ILE A 36 -10.08 19.11 21.45
N MET A 37 -9.81 18.14 20.57
CA MET A 37 -10.74 17.75 19.51
C MET A 37 -11.70 16.68 20.06
N PRO A 38 -13.01 16.72 19.70
CA PRO A 38 -13.98 15.75 20.17
C PRO A 38 -13.72 14.37 19.59
N ILE A 39 -14.19 13.33 20.29
CA ILE A 39 -14.25 11.97 19.75
C ILE A 39 -15.47 11.88 18.82
N GLY A 40 -15.40 11.14 17.72
CA GLY A 40 -16.29 11.29 16.56
C GLY A 40 -15.92 12.48 15.67
N GLY A 41 -14.88 13.24 16.04
CA GLY A 41 -14.45 14.43 15.34
C GLY A 41 -13.61 14.12 14.12
N VAL A 42 -13.83 14.90 13.07
CA VAL A 42 -13.00 14.97 11.86
C VAL A 42 -12.68 16.42 11.61
N ALA A 43 -11.41 16.75 11.43
CA ALA A 43 -10.94 18.12 11.23
C ALA A 43 -9.86 18.16 10.16
N GLY A 44 -10.13 18.91 9.09
CA GLY A 44 -9.19 19.24 8.04
C GLY A 44 -8.47 20.55 8.33
N TYR A 45 -7.17 20.48 8.60
CA TYR A 45 -6.29 21.64 8.79
C TYR A 45 -5.38 21.84 7.57
N ARG A 46 -4.99 23.08 7.25
CA ARG A 46 -3.87 23.33 6.34
C ARG A 46 -2.54 23.27 7.09
N ASP A 47 -1.57 22.54 6.53
CA ASP A 47 -0.17 22.45 6.97
C ASP A 47 0.09 22.14 8.46
N LYS A 48 -0.89 21.57 9.19
CA LYS A 48 -0.84 21.48 10.65
C LYS A 48 -1.40 20.18 11.17
N VAL A 49 -0.72 19.59 12.14
CA VAL A 49 -1.23 18.43 12.88
C VAL A 49 -1.57 18.84 14.30
N SER A 50 -2.79 18.53 14.72
CA SER A 50 -3.13 18.55 16.14
C SER A 50 -2.62 17.26 16.77
N VAL A 51 -1.56 17.34 17.58
CA VAL A 51 -0.99 16.21 18.36
C VAL A 51 -2.08 15.51 19.17
N VAL A 52 -2.84 16.34 19.88
CA VAL A 52 -4.00 15.98 20.71
C VAL A 52 -5.29 15.72 19.90
N GLY A 53 -5.27 15.98 18.59
CA GLY A 53 -6.32 15.64 17.65
C GLY A 53 -6.15 14.22 17.10
N VAL A 54 -4.98 13.92 16.54
CA VAL A 54 -4.64 12.58 16.03
C VAL A 54 -4.72 11.53 17.13
N GLY A 55 -4.15 11.86 18.29
CA GLY A 55 -3.71 10.81 19.19
C GLY A 55 -2.49 10.09 18.60
N PHE A 56 -2.67 8.82 18.22
CA PHE A 56 -1.61 7.83 18.44
C PHE A 56 -1.45 6.63 17.42
N ASP A 57 -2.00 6.61 16.18
CA ASP A 57 -1.73 5.58 15.10
C ASP A 57 -1.59 6.20 13.64
N ILE A 58 -0.58 5.84 12.75
CA ILE A 58 0.11 6.81 11.78
C ILE A 58 0.96 6.18 10.51
N ALA A 59 1.32 6.81 9.29
CA ALA A 59 2.24 6.35 8.08
C ALA A 59 2.54 7.28 6.74
N CYS A 60 3.76 7.35 6.02
CA CYS A 60 4.18 8.33 4.86
C CYS A 60 5.40 8.21 3.81
N LEU A 61 5.43 8.93 2.63
CA LEU A 61 6.51 9.13 1.56
C LEU A 61 6.58 10.53 0.83
N VAL A 62 7.67 11.03 0.21
CA VAL A 62 7.73 12.40 -0.45
C VAL A 62 6.94 12.58 -1.77
N ALA A 63 6.34 13.77 -1.96
CA ALA A 63 5.57 14.27 -3.13
C ALA A 63 6.04 13.79 -4.53
N GLU A 64 7.22 14.21 -4.96
CA GLU A 64 7.76 13.92 -6.31
C GLU A 64 8.15 12.43 -6.51
N THR A 65 7.88 11.55 -5.54
CA THR A 65 8.22 10.11 -5.63
C THR A 65 7.38 9.44 -6.72
N PRO A 66 7.98 8.89 -7.79
CA PRO A 66 7.21 8.32 -8.89
C PRO A 66 6.58 6.98 -8.50
N VAL A 67 5.25 6.95 -8.42
CA VAL A 67 4.44 5.73 -8.21
C VAL A 67 4.16 5.08 -9.56
N THR A 68 4.48 3.80 -9.70
CA THR A 68 4.26 3.06 -10.96
C THR A 68 2.80 2.60 -11.08
N THR A 69 2.15 2.96 -12.19
CA THR A 69 0.78 2.53 -12.52
C THR A 69 0.75 1.24 -13.35
N ALA A 70 -0.41 0.58 -13.36
CA ALA A 70 -0.73 -0.57 -14.20
C ALA A 70 -0.75 -0.24 -15.70
N ASP A 71 -0.89 1.04 -16.06
CA ASP A 71 -1.00 1.54 -17.43
C ASP A 71 0.33 2.02 -18.04
N GLY A 72 1.45 1.70 -17.38
CA GLY A 72 2.78 1.77 -17.98
C GLY A 72 3.51 3.11 -17.81
N TYR A 73 2.92 4.04 -17.06
CA TYR A 73 3.51 5.32 -16.70
C TYR A 73 3.69 5.46 -15.18
N THR A 74 4.52 6.40 -14.76
CA THR A 74 4.55 6.88 -13.37
C THR A 74 3.72 8.14 -13.21
N VAL A 75 3.15 8.31 -12.02
CA VAL A 75 2.68 9.61 -11.52
C VAL A 75 3.45 9.95 -10.24
N PRO A 76 3.79 11.23 -10.01
CA PRO A 76 4.17 11.72 -8.67
C PRO A 76 3.11 11.31 -7.61
N ILE A 77 3.49 11.06 -6.35
CA ILE A 77 2.58 10.43 -5.36
C ILE A 77 1.44 11.36 -4.92
N GLU A 78 1.63 12.68 -4.93
CA GLU A 78 0.55 13.66 -4.77
C GLU A 78 -0.42 13.68 -5.97
N SER A 79 0.04 13.22 -7.13
CA SER A 79 -0.75 13.08 -8.37
C SER A 79 -1.41 11.70 -8.53
N ALA A 80 -1.34 10.82 -7.53
CA ALA A 80 -1.98 9.51 -7.54
C ALA A 80 -3.51 9.63 -7.29
N ALA A 81 -4.33 9.70 -8.33
CA ALA A 81 -5.79 9.63 -8.19
C ALA A 81 -6.29 8.18 -7.94
N PRO A 82 -7.48 7.97 -7.36
CA PRO A 82 -8.10 6.63 -7.25
C PRO A 82 -8.27 5.88 -8.58
N GLY A 83 -8.32 6.59 -9.71
CA GLY A 83 -8.36 6.02 -11.06
C GLY A 83 -6.99 5.61 -11.63
N HIS A 84 -5.89 5.94 -10.96
CA HIS A 84 -4.54 5.48 -11.33
C HIS A 84 -4.27 4.16 -10.61
N ASP A 85 -4.67 3.02 -11.18
CA ASP A 85 -4.38 1.68 -10.62
C ASP A 85 -2.87 1.52 -10.34
N VAL A 86 -2.47 1.59 -9.06
CA VAL A 86 -1.05 1.50 -8.66
C VAL A 86 -0.57 0.06 -8.62
N LEU A 87 0.72 -0.20 -8.81
CA LEU A 87 1.27 -1.55 -8.68
C LEU A 87 1.64 -1.88 -7.22
N CYS A 88 1.38 -3.12 -6.79
CA CYS A 88 1.94 -3.72 -5.58
C CYS A 88 2.76 -4.98 -5.91
N TRP A 89 3.39 -5.59 -4.89
CA TRP A 89 4.05 -6.89 -5.00
C TRP A 89 3.56 -7.85 -3.91
N ASP A 90 2.89 -8.93 -4.32
CA ASP A 90 2.29 -9.93 -3.40
C ASP A 90 3.27 -11.02 -2.91
N GLY A 91 4.58 -10.75 -2.97
CA GLY A 91 5.63 -11.72 -2.69
C GLY A 91 5.99 -12.66 -3.85
N ALA A 92 5.19 -12.71 -4.93
CA ALA A 92 5.45 -13.55 -6.10
C ALA A 92 5.28 -12.83 -7.45
N ALA A 93 4.38 -11.85 -7.52
CA ALA A 93 3.92 -11.18 -8.72
C ALA A 93 3.76 -9.67 -8.49
N ILE A 94 4.14 -8.88 -9.49
CA ILE A 94 3.75 -7.46 -9.54
C ILE A 94 2.37 -7.40 -10.20
N ARG A 95 1.41 -6.70 -9.58
CA ARG A 95 0.02 -6.61 -10.05
C ARG A 95 -0.64 -5.28 -9.66
N PRO A 96 -1.75 -4.87 -10.31
CA PRO A 96 -2.51 -3.70 -9.91
C PRO A 96 -3.14 -3.85 -8.52
N VAL A 97 -3.38 -2.70 -7.89
CA VAL A 97 -4.19 -2.50 -6.69
C VAL A 97 -5.38 -1.64 -7.07
N SER A 98 -6.58 -2.15 -6.78
CA SER A 98 -7.83 -1.40 -6.88
C SER A 98 -8.87 -2.02 -5.93
N PRO A 99 -9.60 -1.22 -5.12
CA PRO A 99 -9.49 0.22 -4.98
C PRO A 99 -8.32 0.65 -4.07
N HIS A 100 -7.86 1.89 -4.28
CA HIS A 100 -7.10 2.68 -3.32
C HIS A 100 -7.68 4.09 -3.30
N ILE A 101 -7.50 4.84 -2.21
CA ILE A 101 -8.11 6.18 -2.08
C ILE A 101 -7.24 7.30 -2.66
N GLY A 102 -6.24 6.95 -3.49
CA GLY A 102 -5.29 7.89 -4.08
C GLY A 102 -4.28 8.43 -3.08
N ALA A 103 -3.76 9.61 -3.43
CA ALA A 103 -2.83 10.41 -2.67
C ALA A 103 -3.44 10.85 -1.34
N VAL A 104 -3.26 10.03 -0.31
CA VAL A 104 -3.45 10.44 1.06
C VAL A 104 -2.25 11.31 1.39
N ALA A 105 -2.33 12.60 1.16
CA ALA A 105 -1.27 13.51 1.52
C ALA A 105 -0.96 13.45 3.05
N ARG A 106 0.20 13.92 3.53
CA ARG A 106 0.62 13.68 4.93
C ARG A 106 1.63 14.72 5.48
N GLY A 107 1.28 15.51 6.49
CA GLY A 107 2.24 16.41 7.17
C GLY A 107 3.02 17.37 6.24
N VAL A 108 4.33 17.52 6.43
CA VAL A 108 5.46 18.00 5.57
C VAL A 108 6.65 17.73 6.48
N LYS A 109 7.73 17.06 6.05
CA LYS A 109 8.55 16.30 7.00
C LYS A 109 10.01 16.18 6.59
N GLU A 110 10.95 16.20 7.56
CA GLU A 110 12.33 15.79 7.31
C GLU A 110 12.33 14.39 6.68
N THR A 111 13.10 14.29 5.60
CA THR A 111 13.14 13.12 4.75
C THR A 111 14.57 12.73 4.49
N LEU A 112 14.76 11.50 4.07
CA LEU A 112 16.05 10.96 3.69
C LEU A 112 15.97 10.46 2.26
N THR A 113 17.02 10.74 1.50
CA THR A 113 17.25 10.09 0.22
C THR A 113 17.92 8.76 0.52
N VAL A 114 17.25 7.66 0.20
CA VAL A 114 17.88 6.34 0.14
C VAL A 114 18.40 6.17 -1.27
N GLU A 115 19.72 6.22 -1.44
CA GLU A 115 20.38 5.90 -2.71
C GLU A 115 20.71 4.41 -2.75
N LEU A 116 20.32 3.73 -3.82
CA LEU A 116 20.64 2.33 -4.07
C LEU A 116 21.82 2.18 -5.03
N ASN A 117 22.50 1.04 -4.97
CA ASN A 117 23.71 0.82 -5.77
C ASN A 117 23.48 0.71 -7.29
N ASN A 118 22.23 0.73 -7.75
CA ASN A 118 21.85 0.86 -9.16
C ASN A 118 21.57 2.32 -9.58
N GLY A 119 21.77 3.30 -8.70
CA GLY A 119 21.50 4.71 -8.95
C GLY A 119 20.03 5.12 -8.79
N ARG A 120 19.15 4.26 -8.28
CA ARG A 120 17.78 4.65 -7.89
C ARG A 120 17.79 5.38 -6.57
N THR A 121 16.86 6.33 -6.43
CA THR A 121 16.60 7.04 -5.18
C THR A 121 15.13 6.94 -4.80
N ILE A 122 14.85 6.90 -3.50
CA ILE A 122 13.52 7.21 -2.96
C ILE A 122 13.69 8.24 -1.84
N HIS A 123 12.76 9.19 -1.79
CA HIS A 123 12.75 10.25 -0.80
C HIS A 123 11.60 9.94 0.15
N ALA A 124 11.93 9.57 1.38
CA ALA A 124 10.97 9.04 2.33
C ALA A 124 11.17 9.68 3.70
N THR A 125 10.12 9.71 4.51
CA THR A 125 10.30 9.95 5.94
C THR A 125 11.21 8.87 6.54
N GLY A 126 11.90 9.18 7.63
CA GLY A 126 12.62 8.20 8.42
C GLY A 126 11.78 6.95 8.72
N ASP A 127 10.48 7.12 8.96
CA ASP A 127 9.53 6.09 9.40
C ASP A 127 8.78 5.29 8.36
N HIS A 128 9.03 5.54 7.07
CA HIS A 128 8.47 4.70 6.02
C HIS A 128 9.19 3.37 5.87
N GLU A 129 8.46 2.27 6.04
CA GLU A 129 9.02 0.95 5.80
C GLU A 129 9.19 0.67 4.30
N ILE A 130 10.40 0.27 3.94
CA ILE A 130 10.77 -0.22 2.61
C ILE A 130 11.09 -1.71 2.75
N LEU A 131 10.62 -2.54 1.82
CA LEU A 131 10.74 -3.99 1.95
C LEU A 131 12.18 -4.47 1.71
N THR A 132 12.80 -5.02 2.74
CA THR A 132 14.15 -5.62 2.69
C THR A 132 14.10 -7.14 2.66
N ARG A 133 15.26 -7.76 2.40
CA ARG A 133 15.44 -9.23 2.49
C ARG A 133 15.06 -9.84 3.84
N THR A 134 15.11 -9.06 4.91
CA THR A 134 14.80 -9.46 6.29
C THR A 134 13.41 -9.04 6.74
N GLY A 135 12.56 -8.60 5.81
CA GLY A 135 11.23 -8.05 6.08
C GLY A 135 11.19 -6.54 5.93
N TRP A 136 10.13 -5.92 6.44
CA TRP A 136 10.01 -4.47 6.48
C TRP A 136 11.08 -3.85 7.39
N LYS A 137 11.66 -2.73 6.94
CA LYS A 137 12.67 -1.94 7.66
C LYS A 137 12.57 -0.51 7.15
N ARG A 138 12.62 0.51 8.01
CA ARG A 138 12.44 1.89 7.52
C ARG A 138 13.71 2.55 7.00
N THR A 139 13.47 3.58 6.20
CA THR A 139 14.40 4.53 5.60
C THR A 139 15.64 4.87 6.42
N ASP A 140 15.52 5.23 7.70
CA ASP A 140 16.64 5.66 8.55
C ASP A 140 17.44 4.52 9.20
N GLU A 141 16.97 3.27 9.12
CA GLU A 141 17.75 2.08 9.48
C GLU A 141 18.38 1.38 8.28
N LEU A 142 18.06 1.83 7.06
CA LEU A 142 18.70 1.32 5.86
C LEU A 142 20.18 1.72 5.83
N SER A 143 21.02 0.71 5.60
CA SER A 143 22.47 0.79 5.61
C SER A 143 23.04 0.03 4.40
N PRO A 144 24.31 0.23 4.02
CA PRO A 144 24.93 -0.51 2.91
C PRO A 144 25.01 -2.04 3.09
N ALA A 145 24.60 -2.60 4.25
CA ALA A 145 24.41 -4.03 4.45
C ALA A 145 23.03 -4.53 4.00
N ASP A 146 22.04 -3.64 3.91
CA ASP A 146 20.66 -3.97 3.57
C ASP A 146 20.47 -4.09 2.05
N SER A 147 19.44 -4.81 1.63
CA SER A 147 18.99 -4.83 0.24
C SER A 147 17.48 -4.80 0.14
N VAL A 148 16.97 -3.87 -0.67
CA VAL A 148 15.53 -3.60 -0.85
C VAL A 148 14.97 -4.30 -2.08
N ALA A 149 13.67 -4.59 -2.06
CA ALA A 149 12.93 -5.17 -3.17
C ALA A 149 12.67 -4.10 -4.25
N CYS A 150 13.16 -4.34 -5.47
CA CYS A 150 12.97 -3.44 -6.62
C CYS A 150 12.18 -4.10 -7.76
N SER A 151 11.17 -3.42 -8.28
CA SER A 151 10.60 -3.72 -9.61
C SER A 151 11.62 -3.38 -10.71
N PRO A 152 11.86 -4.25 -11.72
CA PRO A 152 12.69 -3.91 -12.88
C PRO A 152 12.12 -2.74 -13.68
N PHE A 153 10.81 -2.75 -13.87
CA PHE A 153 10.04 -1.72 -14.55
C PHE A 153 9.73 -0.56 -13.60
N VAL A 154 9.72 0.66 -14.13
CA VAL A 154 9.32 1.89 -13.43
C VAL A 154 8.24 2.61 -14.23
N GLY A 155 8.40 2.69 -15.56
CA GLY A 155 7.57 3.49 -16.46
C GLY A 155 8.22 4.85 -16.76
N LEU A 156 7.67 5.56 -17.74
CA LEU A 156 7.97 6.97 -18.00
C LEU A 156 6.97 7.87 -17.26
N PRO A 157 7.31 9.13 -16.91
CA PRO A 157 6.36 10.08 -16.34
C PRO A 157 5.12 10.26 -17.20
N TYR A 158 3.97 10.45 -16.55
CA TYR A 158 2.74 10.85 -17.20
C TYR A 158 2.89 12.25 -17.82
N GLU A 159 2.42 12.37 -19.05
CA GLU A 159 2.32 13.60 -19.83
C GLU A 159 0.92 13.60 -20.46
N PRO A 160 0.12 14.70 -20.39
CA PRO A 160 -1.23 14.72 -20.94
C PRO A 160 -1.29 14.38 -22.44
N PRO A 161 -2.12 13.40 -22.86
CA PRO A 161 -2.35 13.08 -24.27
C PRO A 161 -2.97 14.24 -25.06
N VAL A 162 -2.79 14.22 -26.39
CA VAL A 162 -3.16 15.35 -27.26
C VAL A 162 -4.23 14.93 -28.28
N GLY A 163 -5.45 15.43 -28.09
CA GLY A 163 -6.49 15.49 -29.14
C GLY A 163 -7.32 14.23 -29.38
N GLU A 164 -8.10 14.28 -30.46
CA GLU A 164 -8.83 13.15 -31.03
C GLU A 164 -7.95 12.44 -32.07
N ILE A 165 -7.93 11.11 -32.04
CA ILE A 165 -7.20 10.28 -33.00
C ILE A 165 -8.09 10.03 -34.21
N ASP A 166 -7.60 10.31 -35.42
CA ASP A 166 -8.39 10.12 -36.64
C ASP A 166 -8.85 8.66 -36.81
N THR A 167 -10.16 8.50 -36.99
CA THR A 167 -10.83 7.22 -37.27
C THR A 167 -11.64 7.26 -38.56
N GLY A 168 -11.27 8.13 -39.51
CA GLY A 168 -11.95 8.31 -40.80
C GLY A 168 -12.08 7.05 -41.64
N LEU A 169 -11.19 6.07 -41.46
CA LEU A 169 -11.22 4.76 -42.13
C LEU A 169 -12.33 3.80 -41.62
N LEU A 170 -13.07 4.16 -40.56
CA LEU A 170 -14.17 3.34 -40.04
C LEU A 170 -15.40 3.37 -40.95
N THR A 171 -15.95 2.18 -41.25
CA THR A 171 -17.25 2.04 -41.92
C THR A 171 -18.39 2.54 -41.02
N PRO A 172 -19.56 2.93 -41.59
CA PRO A 172 -20.70 3.39 -40.79
C PRO A 172 -21.13 2.40 -39.70
N PHE A 173 -21.17 1.10 -40.00
CA PHE A 173 -21.46 0.05 -39.03
C PHE A 173 -20.42 -0.05 -37.90
N ALA A 174 -19.12 0.05 -38.24
CA ALA A 174 -18.08 0.04 -37.22
C ALA A 174 -18.14 1.30 -36.34
N ARG A 175 -18.43 2.47 -36.93
CA ARG A 175 -18.63 3.73 -36.20
C ARG A 175 -19.81 3.65 -35.23
N GLU A 176 -20.94 3.09 -35.67
CA GLU A 176 -22.13 2.87 -34.84
C GLU A 176 -21.84 1.91 -33.67
N GLU A 177 -21.20 0.76 -33.93
CA GLU A 177 -20.88 -0.23 -32.90
C GLU A 177 -19.81 0.22 -31.90
N LEU A 178 -18.87 1.09 -32.30
CA LEU A 178 -17.89 1.66 -31.38
C LEU A 178 -18.49 2.80 -30.54
N ALA A 179 -19.38 3.61 -31.13
CA ALA A 179 -20.13 4.63 -30.38
C ALA A 179 -21.05 4.01 -29.31
N LYS A 180 -21.68 2.86 -29.58
CA LYS A 180 -22.45 2.07 -28.57
C LYS A 180 -21.60 1.50 -27.41
N ARG A 181 -20.29 1.70 -27.44
CA ARG A 181 -19.32 1.31 -26.39
C ARG A 181 -18.56 2.52 -25.86
N ASP A 182 -19.02 3.72 -26.20
CA ASP A 182 -18.41 5.01 -25.89
C ASP A 182 -16.96 5.15 -26.38
N LEU A 183 -16.52 4.34 -27.36
CA LEU A 183 -15.16 4.34 -27.92
C LEU A 183 -14.98 5.33 -29.08
N LEU A 184 -16.00 6.15 -29.38
CA LEU A 184 -15.94 7.22 -30.38
C LEU A 184 -16.69 8.48 -29.90
N PRO A 185 -16.16 9.69 -30.11
CA PRO A 185 -14.86 10.02 -30.73
C PRO A 185 -13.67 9.44 -29.96
N LEU A 186 -12.67 8.89 -30.67
CA LEU A 186 -11.55 8.20 -30.02
C LEU A 186 -10.52 9.23 -29.56
N ARG A 187 -10.60 9.61 -28.29
CA ARG A 187 -9.69 10.58 -27.70
C ARG A 187 -8.42 9.91 -27.18
N ALA A 188 -7.29 10.60 -27.29
CA ALA A 188 -6.02 10.10 -26.75
C ALA A 188 -5.99 10.08 -25.21
N ASP A 189 -6.81 10.89 -24.55
CA ASP A 189 -6.96 11.01 -23.10
C ASP A 189 -8.06 10.10 -22.50
N ASP A 190 -8.65 9.20 -23.30
CA ASP A 190 -9.62 8.22 -22.81
C ASP A 190 -8.98 7.25 -21.78
N PRO A 191 -9.59 7.01 -20.60
CA PRO A 191 -9.05 6.08 -19.60
C PRO A 191 -8.84 4.64 -20.09
N ARG A 192 -9.48 4.24 -21.20
CA ARG A 192 -9.31 2.92 -21.83
C ARG A 192 -8.22 2.92 -22.91
N MET A 193 -7.66 4.06 -23.27
CA MET A 193 -6.57 4.17 -24.25
C MET A 193 -5.35 3.29 -23.91
N PRO A 194 -4.92 3.12 -22.64
CA PRO A 194 -3.90 2.15 -22.29
C PRO A 194 -4.24 0.70 -22.69
N ALA A 195 -5.52 0.29 -22.58
CA ALA A 195 -5.97 -1.02 -23.06
C ALA A 195 -6.02 -1.09 -24.60
N VAL A 196 -6.41 -0.01 -25.28
CA VAL A 196 -6.33 0.09 -26.76
C VAL A 196 -4.88 -0.07 -27.22
N LEU A 197 -3.92 0.63 -26.62
CA LEU A 197 -2.49 0.54 -26.94
C LEU A 197 -1.96 -0.89 -26.71
N ARG A 198 -2.34 -1.55 -25.60
CA ARG A 198 -1.97 -2.95 -25.33
C ARG A 198 -2.52 -3.91 -26.39
N VAL A 199 -3.81 -3.83 -26.71
CA VAL A 199 -4.45 -4.69 -27.72
C VAL A 199 -3.88 -4.43 -29.12
N LEU A 200 -3.65 -3.16 -29.50
CA LEU A 200 -3.05 -2.76 -30.78
C LEU A 200 -1.60 -3.26 -30.92
N GLY A 201 -0.81 -3.17 -29.85
CA GLY A 201 0.58 -3.66 -29.81
C GLY A 201 0.67 -5.17 -29.98
N TYR A 202 -0.17 -5.95 -29.29
CA TYR A 202 -0.23 -7.40 -29.48
C TYR A 202 -0.77 -7.80 -30.87
N ALA A 203 -1.81 -7.13 -31.37
CA ALA A 203 -2.41 -7.41 -32.68
C ALA A 203 -1.43 -7.16 -33.83
N SER A 204 -0.65 -6.08 -33.73
CA SER A 204 0.38 -5.70 -34.70
C SER A 204 1.66 -6.54 -34.54
N GLY A 205 1.98 -6.93 -33.31
CA GLY A 205 3.10 -7.79 -32.93
C GLY A 205 2.90 -9.24 -33.38
N ASN A 206 2.54 -10.15 -32.47
CA ASN A 206 2.39 -11.57 -32.79
C ASN A 206 0.99 -11.93 -33.32
N GLY A 207 -0.03 -11.13 -33.00
CA GLY A 207 -1.44 -11.33 -33.32
C GLY A 207 -1.80 -11.22 -34.81
N HIS A 208 -3.08 -11.12 -35.13
CA HIS A 208 -3.55 -11.07 -36.52
C HIS A 208 -4.94 -10.43 -36.66
N LEU A 209 -5.06 -9.52 -37.64
CA LEU A 209 -6.34 -9.04 -38.17
C LEU A 209 -6.68 -9.81 -39.46
N THR A 210 -7.82 -10.51 -39.48
CA THR A 210 -8.18 -11.36 -40.62
C THR A 210 -8.55 -10.57 -41.88
N ARG A 211 -8.19 -11.11 -43.06
CA ARG A 211 -8.48 -10.48 -44.38
C ARG A 211 -9.96 -10.22 -44.67
N ASN A 212 -10.87 -10.91 -43.99
CA ASN A 212 -12.32 -10.77 -44.20
C ASN A 212 -12.97 -9.70 -43.33
N GLY A 213 -12.20 -8.96 -42.52
CA GLY A 213 -12.73 -7.87 -41.68
C GLY A 213 -13.49 -8.31 -40.43
N LYS A 214 -13.33 -9.57 -39.98
CA LYS A 214 -14.23 -10.16 -38.95
C LYS A 214 -13.58 -10.59 -37.65
N ARG A 215 -12.27 -10.86 -37.60
CA ARG A 215 -11.61 -11.43 -36.41
C ARG A 215 -10.29 -10.76 -36.09
N VAL A 216 -10.12 -10.47 -34.79
CA VAL A 216 -8.86 -10.14 -34.13
C VAL A 216 -8.39 -11.40 -33.39
N SER A 217 -7.10 -11.74 -33.48
CA SER A 217 -6.45 -12.83 -32.74
C SER A 217 -5.18 -12.34 -32.06
N LEU A 218 -5.00 -12.62 -30.77
CA LEU A 218 -3.78 -12.38 -29.98
C LEU A 218 -3.24 -13.72 -29.46
N TYR A 219 -1.91 -13.88 -29.37
CA TYR A 219 -1.28 -15.15 -28.95
C TYR A 219 -0.41 -14.98 -27.70
N VAL A 220 -0.62 -15.84 -26.71
CA VAL A 220 0.19 -15.91 -25.47
C VAL A 220 0.48 -17.37 -25.08
N TYR A 221 1.29 -17.58 -24.04
CA TYR A 221 1.91 -18.88 -23.71
C TYR A 221 1.75 -19.28 -22.23
N ASN A 222 0.87 -18.61 -21.47
CA ASN A 222 0.47 -18.98 -20.12
C ASN A 222 -0.86 -18.29 -19.74
N ASP A 223 -1.53 -18.84 -18.74
CA ASP A 223 -2.89 -18.42 -18.34
C ASP A 223 -2.96 -17.03 -17.75
N ARG A 224 -1.89 -16.53 -17.12
CA ARG A 224 -1.88 -15.19 -16.53
C ARG A 224 -1.78 -14.10 -17.59
N ASP A 225 -0.86 -14.23 -18.55
CA ASP A 225 -0.80 -13.33 -19.71
C ASP A 225 -2.14 -13.35 -20.49
N ALA A 226 -2.82 -14.50 -20.54
CA ALA A 226 -4.15 -14.63 -21.13
C ALA A 226 -5.26 -13.95 -20.30
N ALA A 227 -5.23 -14.07 -18.98
CA ALA A 227 -6.18 -13.41 -18.09
C ALA A 227 -6.02 -11.87 -18.10
N GLU A 228 -4.77 -11.37 -18.03
CA GLU A 228 -4.49 -9.94 -18.08
C GLU A 228 -4.92 -9.31 -19.43
N LEU A 229 -4.66 -9.96 -20.58
CA LEU A 229 -5.16 -9.49 -21.90
C LEU A 229 -6.67 -9.67 -22.08
N ARG A 230 -7.27 -10.68 -21.44
CA ARG A 230 -8.74 -10.86 -21.46
C ARG A 230 -9.44 -9.70 -20.76
N ALA A 231 -8.88 -9.20 -19.66
CA ALA A 231 -9.36 -8.00 -18.98
C ALA A 231 -9.20 -6.74 -19.86
N ASP A 232 -8.05 -6.58 -20.52
CA ASP A 232 -7.84 -5.46 -21.47
C ASP A 232 -8.93 -5.45 -22.57
N ILE A 233 -9.20 -6.59 -23.22
CA ILE A 233 -10.24 -6.67 -24.27
C ILE A 233 -11.65 -6.42 -23.68
N ALA A 234 -11.93 -6.92 -22.47
CA ALA A 234 -13.21 -6.72 -21.81
C ALA A 234 -13.48 -5.24 -21.46
N SER A 235 -12.45 -4.48 -21.06
CA SER A 235 -12.55 -3.04 -20.79
C SER A 235 -12.96 -2.21 -22.02
N LEU A 236 -12.75 -2.75 -23.23
CA LEU A 236 -13.16 -2.17 -24.50
C LEU A 236 -14.58 -2.60 -24.95
N GLY A 237 -15.36 -3.26 -24.08
CA GLY A 237 -16.72 -3.69 -24.40
C GLY A 237 -16.79 -4.87 -25.38
N PHE A 238 -15.76 -5.71 -25.44
CA PHE A 238 -15.69 -6.90 -26.29
C PHE A 238 -15.44 -8.18 -25.49
N ALA A 239 -16.10 -9.28 -25.86
CA ALA A 239 -15.92 -10.58 -25.23
C ALA A 239 -14.96 -11.47 -26.06
N PRO A 240 -13.73 -11.72 -25.61
CA PRO A 240 -12.82 -12.64 -26.29
C PRO A 240 -13.18 -14.10 -26.02
N ARG A 241 -12.94 -14.94 -27.01
CA ARG A 241 -12.98 -16.41 -26.93
C ARG A 241 -11.57 -16.96 -26.89
N GLU A 242 -11.40 -18.15 -26.33
CA GLU A 242 -10.10 -18.82 -26.23
C GLU A 242 -10.05 -20.07 -27.12
N HIS A 243 -8.87 -20.38 -27.64
CA HIS A 243 -8.55 -21.66 -28.26
C HIS A 243 -7.09 -22.03 -27.98
N ARG A 244 -6.84 -23.26 -27.51
CA ARG A 244 -5.51 -23.75 -27.15
C ARG A 244 -5.00 -24.73 -28.20
N ARG A 245 -3.69 -24.69 -28.47
CA ARG A 245 -3.01 -25.68 -29.31
C ARG A 245 -1.57 -25.90 -28.84
N VAL A 246 -1.13 -27.15 -28.88
CA VAL A 246 0.29 -27.49 -28.73
C VAL A 246 0.97 -27.30 -30.09
N LYS A 247 2.11 -26.60 -30.14
CA LYS A 247 2.90 -26.47 -31.38
C LYS A 247 3.63 -27.78 -31.68
N ALA A 248 3.88 -28.08 -32.96
CA ALA A 248 4.44 -29.35 -33.43
C ALA A 248 5.85 -29.69 -32.87
N GLU A 249 6.52 -28.72 -32.24
CA GLU A 249 7.80 -28.91 -31.53
C GLU A 249 7.61 -29.42 -30.07
N GLY A 250 6.37 -29.63 -29.62
CA GLY A 250 6.00 -30.33 -28.38
C GLY A 250 6.24 -29.58 -27.06
N LEU A 251 6.93 -28.43 -27.08
CA LEU A 251 7.52 -27.82 -25.87
C LEU A 251 6.78 -26.62 -25.26
N LYS A 252 5.78 -26.04 -25.94
CA LYS A 252 4.91 -25.00 -25.37
C LYS A 252 3.48 -25.09 -25.93
N GLU A 253 2.49 -24.93 -25.05
CA GLU A 253 1.12 -24.61 -25.44
C GLU A 253 1.02 -23.15 -25.89
N GLU A 254 0.24 -22.87 -26.93
CA GLU A 254 -0.14 -21.53 -27.35
C GLU A 254 -1.65 -21.31 -27.12
N ILE A 255 -1.95 -20.22 -26.42
CA ILE A 255 -3.31 -19.76 -26.13
C ILE A 255 -3.63 -18.63 -27.12
N ASN A 256 -4.62 -18.84 -27.98
CA ASN A 256 -5.15 -17.86 -28.91
C ASN A 256 -6.42 -17.23 -28.33
N LEU A 257 -6.32 -15.96 -27.92
CA LEU A 257 -7.48 -15.12 -27.57
C LEU A 257 -7.98 -14.44 -28.83
N TYR A 258 -9.25 -14.64 -29.19
CA TYR A 258 -9.81 -14.10 -30.42
C TYR A 258 -11.19 -13.48 -30.23
N VAL A 259 -11.44 -12.39 -30.96
CA VAL A 259 -12.70 -11.65 -30.95
C VAL A 259 -13.29 -11.69 -32.36
N ASP A 260 -14.49 -12.25 -32.51
CA ASP A 260 -15.27 -12.20 -33.75
C ASP A 260 -16.06 -10.88 -33.83
N SER A 261 -15.35 -9.76 -34.00
CA SER A 261 -15.93 -8.41 -34.07
C SER A 261 -15.39 -7.63 -35.26
N VAL A 262 -16.29 -7.18 -36.14
CA VAL A 262 -15.98 -6.26 -37.25
C VAL A 262 -15.60 -4.88 -36.72
N ALA A 263 -16.23 -4.44 -35.62
CA ALA A 263 -15.99 -3.13 -35.01
C ALA A 263 -14.57 -3.02 -34.42
N LEU A 264 -14.14 -4.01 -33.63
CA LEU A 264 -12.79 -4.05 -33.06
C LEU A 264 -11.72 -4.27 -34.15
N HIS A 265 -12.02 -5.09 -35.16
CA HIS A 265 -11.13 -5.26 -36.32
C HIS A 265 -10.91 -3.92 -37.05
N ALA A 266 -12.00 -3.22 -37.37
CA ALA A 266 -11.96 -1.94 -38.06
C ALA A 266 -11.26 -0.85 -37.23
N LEU A 267 -11.46 -0.81 -35.90
CA LEU A 267 -10.74 0.11 -35.01
C LEU A 267 -9.23 -0.09 -35.09
N LEU A 268 -8.75 -1.33 -34.89
CA LEU A 268 -7.32 -1.62 -34.88
C LEU A 268 -6.70 -1.41 -36.28
N ALA A 269 -7.45 -1.70 -37.35
CA ALA A 269 -7.02 -1.42 -38.72
C ALA A 269 -6.93 0.09 -39.00
N ALA A 270 -7.93 0.90 -38.59
CA ALA A 270 -7.93 2.35 -38.74
C ALA A 270 -6.78 3.01 -37.96
N LEU A 271 -6.45 2.49 -36.77
CA LEU A 271 -5.30 2.91 -35.97
C LEU A 271 -3.94 2.53 -36.58
N GLY A 272 -3.90 1.71 -37.65
CA GLY A 272 -2.69 1.37 -38.40
C GLY A 272 -2.14 -0.05 -38.17
N SER A 273 -2.89 -0.95 -37.51
CA SER A 273 -2.48 -2.37 -37.39
C SER A 273 -2.69 -3.11 -38.72
N PRO A 274 -1.70 -3.87 -39.21
CA PRO A 274 -1.69 -4.39 -40.59
C PRO A 274 -2.61 -5.61 -40.79
N VAL A 275 -3.50 -5.53 -41.78
CA VAL A 275 -4.45 -6.60 -42.08
C VAL A 275 -3.83 -7.75 -42.90
N GLY A 276 -4.17 -8.99 -42.55
CA GLY A 276 -3.82 -10.17 -43.34
C GLY A 276 -2.36 -10.59 -43.19
N LYS A 277 -1.57 -10.54 -44.28
CA LYS A 277 -0.19 -11.07 -44.32
C LYS A 277 0.84 -10.14 -43.63
N LYS A 278 0.42 -9.31 -42.67
CA LYS A 278 1.24 -8.25 -42.04
C LYS A 278 2.06 -7.49 -43.08
N ASN A 279 1.36 -6.93 -44.06
CA ASN A 279 1.92 -5.93 -44.95
C ASN A 279 1.66 -4.59 -44.24
N TRP A 280 2.72 -3.90 -43.84
CA TRP A 280 2.64 -2.60 -43.19
C TRP A 280 2.78 -1.50 -44.25
N ASP A 281 2.03 -0.42 -44.08
CA ASP A 281 2.18 0.79 -44.89
C ASP A 281 3.54 1.45 -44.65
N VAL A 282 3.91 2.42 -45.49
CA VAL A 282 5.24 3.06 -45.44
C VAL A 282 5.46 3.80 -44.12
N GLU A 283 4.43 4.51 -43.65
CA GLU A 283 4.45 5.31 -42.43
C GLU A 283 3.24 4.97 -41.53
N PRO A 284 3.26 3.80 -40.85
CA PRO A 284 2.15 3.37 -40.02
C PRO A 284 2.09 4.18 -38.71
N MET A 285 0.86 4.33 -38.20
CA MET A 285 0.55 4.98 -36.91
C MET A 285 1.19 6.38 -36.73
N PRO A 286 0.99 7.34 -37.67
CA PRO A 286 1.59 8.69 -37.55
C PRO A 286 1.13 9.40 -36.27
N TRP A 287 -0.16 9.31 -35.94
CA TRP A 287 -0.77 9.84 -34.72
C TRP A 287 -0.03 9.42 -33.42
N LEU A 288 0.55 8.21 -33.37
CA LEU A 288 1.27 7.73 -32.20
C LEU A 288 2.56 8.52 -31.95
N PHE A 289 3.15 9.15 -32.96
CA PHE A 289 4.33 10.00 -32.82
C PHE A 289 4.00 11.42 -32.36
N GLU A 290 2.74 11.83 -32.46
CA GLU A 290 2.20 13.09 -31.92
C GLU A 290 1.85 12.96 -30.43
N GLN A 291 1.57 11.73 -29.97
CA GLN A 291 1.26 11.43 -28.57
C GLN A 291 2.48 11.40 -27.64
N PRO A 292 2.30 11.64 -26.33
CA PRO A 292 3.38 11.69 -25.34
C PRO A 292 4.28 10.45 -25.22
N ALA A 293 5.44 10.62 -24.56
CA ALA A 293 6.47 9.58 -24.53
C ALA A 293 5.99 8.27 -23.87
N TRP A 294 5.19 8.35 -22.81
CA TRP A 294 4.65 7.16 -22.14
C TRP A 294 3.71 6.34 -23.03
N MET A 295 2.87 6.97 -23.88
CA MET A 295 1.98 6.25 -24.81
C MET A 295 2.79 5.49 -25.87
N ARG A 296 3.84 6.14 -26.39
CA ARG A 296 4.80 5.53 -27.33
C ARG A 296 5.54 4.35 -26.70
N ALA A 297 5.95 4.48 -25.44
CA ALA A 297 6.56 3.39 -24.68
C ALA A 297 5.57 2.26 -24.36
N HIS A 298 4.31 2.56 -24.02
CA HIS A 298 3.32 1.55 -23.65
C HIS A 298 2.91 0.65 -24.82
N TYR A 299 2.65 1.24 -26.00
CA TYR A 299 2.48 0.46 -27.24
C TYR A 299 3.72 -0.38 -27.55
N LEU A 300 4.93 0.20 -27.40
CA LEU A 300 6.19 -0.53 -27.64
C LEU A 300 6.37 -1.67 -26.64
N SER A 301 5.95 -1.51 -25.37
CA SER A 301 5.95 -2.54 -24.34
C SER A 301 5.10 -3.74 -24.75
N ALA A 302 3.87 -3.48 -25.20
CA ALA A 302 2.95 -4.51 -25.70
C ALA A 302 3.48 -5.23 -26.94
N PHE A 303 3.99 -4.46 -27.92
CA PHE A 303 4.62 -5.02 -29.12
C PHE A 303 5.87 -5.86 -28.79
N CYS A 304 6.72 -5.40 -27.88
CA CYS A 304 7.93 -6.10 -27.45
C CYS A 304 7.64 -7.31 -26.56
N SER A 305 6.56 -7.29 -25.77
CA SER A 305 6.05 -8.48 -25.09
C SER A 305 5.60 -9.57 -26.07
N ALA A 306 5.06 -9.19 -27.22
CA ALA A 306 4.74 -10.13 -28.29
C ALA A 306 5.97 -10.60 -29.10
N GLU A 307 6.86 -9.69 -29.54
CA GLU A 307 7.85 -9.93 -30.62
C GLU A 307 9.33 -9.81 -30.23
N MET A 308 9.68 -9.12 -29.14
CA MET A 308 11.09 -8.99 -28.72
C MET A 308 11.60 -10.30 -28.10
N MET A 309 12.89 -10.61 -28.23
CA MET A 309 13.48 -11.72 -27.49
C MET A 309 13.38 -11.51 -25.97
N THR A 310 13.06 -12.57 -25.22
CA THR A 310 13.10 -12.56 -23.75
C THR A 310 14.49 -12.12 -23.26
N PRO A 311 14.58 -11.18 -22.29
CA PRO A 311 15.84 -10.77 -21.69
C PRO A 311 16.65 -11.97 -21.18
N ARG A 312 17.98 -11.90 -21.29
CA ARG A 312 18.87 -12.99 -20.88
C ARG A 312 20.25 -12.48 -20.48
N VAL A 313 21.01 -13.34 -19.83
CA VAL A 313 22.37 -13.07 -19.35
C VAL A 313 23.33 -14.00 -20.08
N HIS A 314 24.42 -13.46 -20.63
CA HIS A 314 25.50 -14.29 -21.21
C HIS A 314 26.37 -14.95 -20.13
N ARG A 315 27.14 -16.00 -20.47
CA ARG A 315 28.04 -16.71 -19.54
C ARG A 315 29.11 -15.83 -18.86
N ASN A 316 29.41 -14.67 -19.42
CA ASN A 316 30.30 -13.65 -18.86
C ASN A 316 29.58 -12.65 -17.90
N GLY A 317 28.27 -12.78 -17.72
CA GLY A 317 27.45 -11.92 -16.88
C GLY A 317 27.05 -10.57 -17.49
N THR A 318 27.06 -10.42 -18.82
CA THR A 318 26.55 -9.22 -19.52
C THR A 318 25.21 -9.46 -20.20
N ILE A 319 24.33 -8.46 -20.22
CA ILE A 319 23.10 -8.48 -21.02
C ILE A 319 23.47 -8.27 -22.51
N PRO A 320 22.96 -9.08 -23.47
CA PRO A 320 23.05 -8.78 -24.89
C PRO A 320 22.10 -7.64 -25.29
N ASN A 321 22.45 -6.92 -26.34
CA ASN A 321 21.52 -6.05 -27.06
C ASN A 321 20.18 -6.78 -27.30
N LEU A 322 19.09 -6.21 -26.81
CA LEU A 322 17.73 -6.70 -27.02
C LEU A 322 17.38 -6.59 -28.50
N GLN A 323 16.66 -7.60 -29.01
CA GLN A 323 16.40 -7.75 -30.44
C GLN A 323 14.92 -7.94 -30.74
N VAL A 324 14.42 -7.19 -31.71
CA VAL A 324 13.12 -7.40 -32.35
C VAL A 324 13.38 -8.00 -33.73
N LYS A 325 12.64 -9.05 -34.09
CA LYS A 325 12.67 -9.61 -35.45
C LYS A 325 11.35 -9.34 -36.15
N GLN A 326 11.41 -9.02 -37.43
CA GLN A 326 10.23 -8.82 -38.27
C GLN A 326 10.49 -9.33 -39.67
N SER A 327 9.47 -9.93 -40.30
CA SER A 327 9.59 -10.49 -41.65
C SER A 327 8.50 -9.94 -42.57
N GLY A 328 8.90 -9.31 -43.68
CA GLY A 328 8.01 -8.55 -44.57
C GLY A 328 8.47 -8.55 -46.02
N ALA A 329 7.62 -8.10 -46.93
CA ALA A 329 8.00 -7.85 -48.32
C ALA A 329 8.84 -6.56 -48.47
N ALA A 330 8.61 -5.58 -47.58
CA ALA A 330 9.33 -4.32 -47.46
C ALA A 330 9.66 -4.06 -45.98
N PRO A 331 10.72 -3.26 -45.67
CA PRO A 331 11.22 -3.09 -44.30
C PRO A 331 10.36 -2.18 -43.40
N HIS A 332 9.13 -1.83 -43.79
CA HIS A 332 8.35 -0.81 -43.11
C HIS A 332 8.06 -1.14 -41.63
N SER A 333 7.80 -2.41 -41.30
CA SER A 333 7.51 -2.80 -39.91
C SER A 333 8.71 -2.63 -38.98
N ILE A 334 9.90 -3.06 -39.43
CA ILE A 334 11.13 -2.88 -38.65
C ILE A 334 11.59 -1.41 -38.64
N GLY A 335 11.28 -0.66 -39.70
CA GLY A 335 11.49 0.78 -39.79
C GLY A 335 10.61 1.57 -38.82
N PHE A 336 9.33 1.21 -38.70
CA PHE A 336 8.41 1.76 -37.71
C PHE A 336 8.88 1.50 -36.28
N VAL A 337 9.25 0.25 -35.94
CA VAL A 337 9.82 -0.07 -34.61
C VAL A 337 11.11 0.75 -34.37
N ALA A 338 11.97 0.92 -35.38
CA ALA A 338 13.16 1.77 -35.26
C ALA A 338 12.82 3.26 -35.05
N ARG A 339 11.78 3.78 -35.71
CA ARG A 339 11.30 5.16 -35.53
C ARG A 339 10.74 5.34 -34.12
N LEU A 340 9.96 4.39 -33.62
CA LEU A 340 9.37 4.42 -32.28
C LEU A 340 10.42 4.34 -31.18
N VAL A 341 11.36 3.40 -31.29
CA VAL A 341 12.53 3.28 -30.38
C VAL A 341 13.35 4.57 -30.35
N ARG A 342 13.62 5.19 -31.50
CA ARG A 342 14.34 6.48 -31.57
C ARG A 342 13.53 7.66 -31.02
N SER A 343 12.20 7.64 -31.15
CA SER A 343 11.32 8.66 -30.54
C SER A 343 11.31 8.64 -29.01
N LEU A 344 11.88 7.58 -28.40
CA LEU A 344 12.10 7.43 -26.96
C LEU A 344 13.58 7.64 -26.59
N GLY A 345 14.39 8.22 -27.48
CA GLY A 345 15.80 8.51 -27.22
C GLY A 345 16.70 7.28 -27.14
N PHE A 346 16.32 6.14 -27.72
CA PHE A 346 17.19 4.96 -27.82
C PHE A 346 17.85 4.86 -29.20
N GLU A 347 19.15 4.55 -29.23
CA GLU A 347 19.82 4.18 -30.47
C GLU A 347 19.48 2.74 -30.90
N ALA A 348 19.29 2.53 -32.21
CA ALA A 348 18.99 1.21 -32.77
C ALA A 348 19.55 1.03 -34.18
N SER A 349 20.14 -0.14 -34.45
CA SER A 349 20.52 -0.59 -35.79
C SER A 349 19.47 -1.53 -36.38
N ILE A 350 19.42 -1.62 -37.71
CA ILE A 350 18.61 -2.60 -38.45
C ILE A 350 19.55 -3.36 -39.39
N ALA A 351 19.43 -4.69 -39.43
CA ALA A 351 20.16 -5.54 -40.36
C ALA A 351 19.25 -6.63 -40.97
N PRO A 352 19.46 -7.05 -42.23
CA PRO A 352 18.84 -8.27 -42.75
C PRO A 352 19.33 -9.50 -41.98
N SER A 353 18.45 -10.49 -41.81
CA SER A 353 18.70 -11.68 -41.01
C SER A 353 18.32 -12.94 -41.81
N GLY A 354 19.32 -13.64 -42.31
CA GLY A 354 19.14 -14.80 -43.19
C GLY A 354 18.67 -14.43 -44.61
N VAL A 355 18.58 -15.46 -45.44
CA VAL A 355 18.18 -15.37 -46.86
C VAL A 355 16.66 -15.15 -46.98
N PRO A 356 16.17 -14.33 -47.93
CA PRO A 356 14.74 -14.22 -48.23
C PRO A 356 14.04 -15.57 -48.43
N ARG A 357 12.79 -15.68 -48.00
CA ARG A 357 11.92 -16.85 -48.23
C ARG A 357 10.51 -16.38 -48.60
N ASN A 358 9.89 -17.05 -49.57
CA ASN A 358 8.50 -16.82 -50.00
C ASN A 358 8.17 -15.33 -50.28
N GLY A 359 9.10 -14.59 -50.91
CA GLY A 359 8.94 -13.17 -51.22
C GLY A 359 9.03 -12.23 -50.00
N ARG A 360 9.58 -12.69 -48.87
CA ARG A 360 9.80 -11.88 -47.66
C ARG A 360 11.25 -11.96 -47.20
N GLN A 361 11.81 -10.82 -46.80
CA GLN A 361 13.06 -10.73 -46.05
C GLN A 361 12.73 -10.67 -44.55
N SER A 362 13.60 -11.22 -43.72
CA SER A 362 13.58 -11.00 -42.27
C SER A 362 14.62 -9.96 -41.88
N TRP A 363 14.27 -9.05 -40.98
CA TRP A 363 15.18 -8.07 -40.41
C TRP A 363 15.25 -8.23 -38.89
N VAL A 364 16.40 -7.85 -38.34
CA VAL A 364 16.65 -7.72 -36.91
C VAL A 364 16.88 -6.24 -36.63
N LEU A 365 16.12 -5.69 -35.68
CA LEU A 365 16.51 -4.48 -34.96
C LEU A 365 17.30 -4.90 -33.71
N GLN A 366 18.35 -4.15 -33.39
CA GLN A 366 19.07 -4.27 -32.12
C GLN A 366 19.15 -2.90 -31.44
N LEU A 367 18.81 -2.84 -30.15
CA LEU A 367 19.14 -1.66 -29.33
C LEU A 367 20.66 -1.53 -29.20
N LEU A 368 21.19 -0.32 -29.33
CA LEU A 368 22.62 -0.03 -29.18
C LEU A 368 22.92 0.48 -27.76
N GLY A 369 24.00 1.25 -27.56
CA GLY A 369 24.45 1.73 -26.24
C GLY A 369 24.95 0.67 -25.24
N GLY A 370 24.73 -0.62 -25.52
CA GLY A 370 25.15 -1.73 -24.66
C GLY A 370 24.29 -1.88 -23.41
N GLN A 371 24.86 -2.44 -22.33
CA GLN A 371 24.10 -2.91 -21.17
C GLN A 371 23.19 -1.85 -20.53
N ARG A 372 23.65 -0.60 -20.41
CA ARG A 372 22.89 0.48 -19.77
C ARG A 372 21.60 0.80 -20.52
N GLU A 373 21.64 0.90 -21.85
CA GLU A 373 20.42 1.10 -22.63
C GLU A 373 19.47 -0.11 -22.57
N GLN A 374 19.97 -1.33 -22.33
CA GLN A 374 19.09 -2.49 -22.14
C GLN A 374 18.37 -2.42 -20.78
N LEU A 375 19.06 -1.94 -19.73
CA LEU A 375 18.49 -1.71 -18.41
C LEU A 375 17.50 -0.54 -18.42
N ARG A 376 17.85 0.54 -19.12
CA ARG A 376 17.00 1.70 -19.35
C ARG A 376 15.71 1.32 -20.09
N PHE A 377 15.81 0.52 -21.16
CA PHE A 377 14.64 -0.04 -21.86
C PHE A 377 13.78 -0.90 -20.93
N ILE A 378 14.38 -1.75 -20.08
CA ILE A 378 13.66 -2.55 -19.08
C ILE A 378 12.92 -1.67 -18.05
N ALA A 379 13.50 -0.52 -17.67
CA ALA A 379 12.91 0.40 -16.69
C ALA A 379 11.81 1.30 -17.29
N GLU A 380 12.07 1.93 -18.44
CA GLU A 380 11.18 2.93 -19.07
C GLU A 380 10.06 2.29 -19.91
N VAL A 381 10.36 1.19 -20.63
CA VAL A 381 9.43 0.54 -21.57
C VAL A 381 8.93 -0.80 -21.02
N GLY A 382 9.82 -1.60 -20.46
CA GLY A 382 9.49 -2.88 -19.83
C GLY A 382 8.78 -3.88 -20.77
N PHE A 383 7.92 -4.71 -20.17
CA PHE A 383 7.17 -5.77 -20.85
C PHE A 383 5.79 -5.97 -20.19
N CYS A 384 4.80 -5.15 -20.55
CA CYS A 384 3.42 -5.32 -20.07
C CYS A 384 2.86 -6.70 -20.51
N ARG A 385 1.96 -7.29 -19.71
CA ARG A 385 1.25 -8.55 -20.06
C ARG A 385 2.14 -9.76 -20.44
N SER A 386 3.37 -9.82 -19.93
CA SER A 386 4.28 -10.96 -20.16
C SER A 386 5.11 -11.33 -18.92
N VAL A 387 4.58 -12.25 -18.10
CA VAL A 387 5.22 -12.72 -16.86
C VAL A 387 6.62 -13.33 -17.12
N GLU A 388 6.79 -14.08 -18.22
CA GLU A 388 8.12 -14.63 -18.60
C GLU A 388 9.17 -13.52 -18.73
N LYS A 389 8.80 -12.42 -19.40
CA LYS A 389 9.71 -11.30 -19.69
C LYS A 389 9.91 -10.37 -18.48
N ARG A 390 8.90 -10.17 -17.62
CA ARG A 390 9.06 -9.42 -16.36
C ARG A 390 10.02 -10.15 -15.41
N ARG A 391 9.86 -11.47 -15.21
CA ARG A 391 10.79 -12.30 -14.42
C ARG A 391 12.19 -12.35 -15.02
N ALA A 392 12.31 -12.51 -16.34
CA ALA A 392 13.61 -12.45 -17.02
C ALA A 392 14.30 -11.07 -16.92
N SER A 393 13.52 -9.99 -16.86
CA SER A 393 14.03 -8.63 -16.63
C SER A 393 14.62 -8.47 -15.23
N ALA A 394 13.98 -9.03 -14.19
CA ALA A 394 14.54 -9.06 -12.83
C ALA A 394 15.89 -9.80 -12.79
N VAL A 395 15.96 -10.98 -13.43
CA VAL A 395 17.20 -11.77 -13.56
C VAL A 395 18.29 -10.98 -14.28
N ALA A 396 17.97 -10.32 -15.38
CA ALA A 396 18.91 -9.52 -16.17
C ALA A 396 19.41 -8.30 -15.39
N ALA A 397 18.51 -7.52 -14.79
CA ALA A 397 18.84 -6.35 -13.98
C ALA A 397 19.73 -6.71 -12.79
N SER A 398 19.35 -7.73 -12.02
CA SER A 398 20.09 -8.20 -10.85
C SER A 398 21.55 -8.56 -11.19
N VAL A 399 21.77 -9.33 -12.27
CA VAL A 399 23.14 -9.72 -12.69
C VAL A 399 23.94 -8.53 -13.24
N ALA A 400 23.30 -7.64 -13.99
CA ALA A 400 23.96 -6.48 -14.59
C ALA A 400 24.41 -5.46 -13.55
N TRP A 401 23.54 -5.11 -12.59
CA TRP A 401 23.86 -4.17 -11.52
C TRP A 401 24.94 -4.72 -10.57
N LYS A 402 24.88 -6.00 -10.21
CA LYS A 402 25.99 -6.67 -9.48
C LYS A 402 27.29 -6.66 -10.28
N GLY A 403 27.22 -6.74 -11.62
CA GLY A 403 28.36 -6.57 -12.51
C GLY A 403 28.94 -5.14 -12.52
N GLU A 404 28.10 -4.10 -12.53
CA GLU A 404 28.55 -2.70 -12.50
C GLU A 404 29.00 -2.23 -11.11
N ALA A 405 28.48 -2.83 -10.03
CA ALA A 405 29.05 -2.69 -8.69
C ALA A 405 30.47 -3.29 -8.63
N TYR A 406 30.65 -4.54 -9.09
CA TYR A 406 31.97 -5.19 -9.13
C TYR A 406 33.02 -4.43 -9.96
N VAL A 407 32.60 -3.77 -11.05
CA VAL A 407 33.50 -2.89 -11.83
C VAL A 407 33.85 -1.61 -11.07
N ARG A 408 32.87 -0.94 -10.43
CA ARG A 408 33.12 0.24 -9.59
C ARG A 408 34.09 -0.04 -8.46
N THR A 409 33.92 -1.13 -7.70
CA THR A 409 34.86 -1.53 -6.64
C THR A 409 36.31 -1.64 -7.15
N ARG A 410 36.49 -2.14 -8.38
CA ARG A 410 37.79 -2.29 -9.03
C ARG A 410 38.36 -0.96 -9.52
N ASP A 411 37.54 -0.04 -10.01
CA ASP A 411 37.98 1.31 -10.34
C ASP A 411 38.33 2.14 -9.09
N THR A 412 37.58 2.02 -7.99
CA THR A 412 37.92 2.66 -6.70
C THR A 412 39.23 2.11 -6.13
N ALA A 413 39.40 0.78 -6.08
CA ALA A 413 40.66 0.14 -5.69
C ALA A 413 41.85 0.62 -6.55
N LYS A 414 41.61 0.87 -7.84
CA LYS A 414 42.61 1.39 -8.78
C LYS A 414 42.93 2.87 -8.56
N ILE A 415 42.00 3.68 -8.07
CA ILE A 415 42.25 5.05 -7.63
C ILE A 415 43.09 5.05 -6.35
N GLU A 416 42.71 4.25 -5.35
CA GLU A 416 43.44 4.18 -4.07
C GLU A 416 44.89 3.69 -4.24
N ALA A 417 45.12 2.64 -5.03
CA ALA A 417 46.46 2.15 -5.35
C ALA A 417 47.37 3.23 -5.98
N ARG A 418 46.79 4.23 -6.65
CA ARG A 418 47.51 5.37 -7.24
C ARG A 418 47.69 6.52 -6.26
N ALA A 419 46.73 6.75 -5.36
CA ALA A 419 46.87 7.71 -4.27
C ALA A 419 48.00 7.31 -3.32
N LEU A 420 48.03 6.04 -2.89
CA LEU A 420 49.09 5.47 -2.06
C LEU A 420 50.47 5.54 -2.75
N ARG A 421 50.52 5.30 -4.06
CA ARG A 421 51.76 5.50 -4.85
C ARG A 421 52.22 6.96 -4.86
N ALA A 422 51.30 7.92 -5.05
CA ALA A 422 51.61 9.35 -5.02
C ALA A 422 52.07 9.83 -3.63
N ALA A 423 51.56 9.20 -2.57
CA ALA A 423 52.00 9.39 -1.19
C ALA A 423 53.33 8.68 -0.84
N ASN A 424 53.97 7.99 -1.80
CA ASN A 424 55.18 7.18 -1.61
C ASN A 424 55.04 6.01 -0.60
N THR A 425 53.82 5.51 -0.38
CA THR A 425 53.58 4.32 0.44
C THR A 425 54.37 3.11 -0.11
N PRO A 426 55.06 2.31 0.72
CA PRO A 426 55.79 1.13 0.24
C PRO A 426 54.88 0.18 -0.55
N TRP A 427 55.31 -0.20 -1.76
CA TRP A 427 54.45 -0.88 -2.75
C TRP A 427 53.80 -2.18 -2.22
N LYS A 428 54.49 -2.95 -1.38
CA LYS A 428 53.92 -4.14 -0.72
C LYS A 428 52.76 -3.79 0.21
N GLN A 429 52.95 -2.80 1.07
CA GLN A 429 51.94 -2.31 2.00
C GLN A 429 50.71 -1.77 1.26
N ALA A 430 50.93 -0.99 0.20
CA ALA A 430 49.85 -0.45 -0.62
C ALA A 430 49.04 -1.55 -1.34
N ILE A 431 49.69 -2.65 -1.77
CA ILE A 431 49.02 -3.79 -2.40
C ILE A 431 48.17 -4.56 -1.39
N THR A 432 48.73 -4.93 -0.24
CA THR A 432 47.99 -5.67 0.80
C THR A 432 46.80 -4.85 1.27
N GLN A 433 47.00 -3.56 1.59
CA GLN A 433 45.94 -2.63 1.94
C GLN A 433 44.81 -2.59 0.90
N VAL A 434 45.13 -2.36 -0.38
CA VAL A 434 44.11 -2.29 -1.44
C VAL A 434 43.45 -3.64 -1.72
N SER A 435 44.19 -4.75 -1.60
CA SER A 435 43.66 -6.10 -1.79
C SER A 435 42.63 -6.45 -0.72
N GLU A 436 42.96 -6.18 0.54
CA GLU A 436 42.10 -6.41 1.71
C GLU A 436 40.90 -5.45 1.73
N GLN A 437 41.14 -4.14 1.57
CA GLN A 437 40.12 -3.08 1.66
C GLN A 437 39.01 -3.20 0.60
N PHE A 438 39.32 -3.69 -0.59
CA PHE A 438 38.38 -3.74 -1.72
C PHE A 438 38.07 -5.16 -2.23
N GLY A 439 38.58 -6.21 -1.57
CA GLY A 439 38.36 -7.60 -2.00
C GLY A 439 38.89 -7.91 -3.41
N VAL A 440 39.89 -7.17 -3.88
CA VAL A 440 40.53 -7.38 -5.20
C VAL A 440 41.77 -8.24 -5.06
N THR A 441 42.18 -8.94 -6.11
CA THR A 441 43.41 -9.74 -6.08
C THR A 441 44.65 -8.86 -5.96
N GLU A 442 45.66 -9.31 -5.20
CA GLU A 442 46.94 -8.59 -5.06
C GLU A 442 47.57 -8.23 -6.41
N GLY A 443 47.50 -9.13 -7.40
CA GLY A 443 47.97 -8.85 -8.76
C GLY A 443 47.23 -7.68 -9.42
N PHE A 444 45.92 -7.53 -9.20
CA PHE A 444 45.18 -6.36 -9.71
C PHE A 444 45.58 -5.08 -8.97
N ALA A 445 45.84 -5.14 -7.66
CA ALA A 445 46.38 -4.01 -6.90
C ALA A 445 47.80 -3.63 -7.38
N TYR A 446 48.68 -4.61 -7.62
CA TYR A 446 50.02 -4.43 -8.19
C TYR A 446 49.98 -3.69 -9.53
N HIS A 447 49.21 -4.22 -10.49
CA HIS A 447 49.07 -3.58 -11.81
C HIS A 447 48.38 -2.21 -11.71
N SER A 448 47.47 -2.00 -10.76
CA SER A 448 46.82 -0.69 -10.55
C SER A 448 47.75 0.37 -9.96
N TYR A 449 48.63 -0.04 -9.05
CA TYR A 449 49.70 0.77 -8.47
C TYR A 449 50.71 1.18 -9.55
N TYR A 450 51.21 0.21 -10.35
CA TYR A 450 52.28 0.46 -11.32
C TYR A 450 51.81 1.01 -12.68
N GLU A 451 50.67 0.58 -13.22
CA GLU A 451 50.26 0.90 -14.60
C GLU A 451 49.26 2.05 -14.72
N THR A 452 49.52 2.96 -15.66
CA THR A 452 48.63 4.10 -15.95
C THR A 452 47.45 3.73 -16.86
N ARG A 453 47.55 2.63 -17.64
CA ARG A 453 46.59 2.26 -18.70
C ARG A 453 45.54 1.23 -18.23
N GLY A 454 44.62 0.86 -19.13
CA GLY A 454 43.56 -0.15 -18.92
C GLY A 454 42.34 0.34 -18.12
N LYS A 455 41.13 -0.05 -18.56
CA LYS A 455 39.86 0.13 -17.82
C LYS A 455 39.58 -1.10 -16.96
N SER A 456 38.92 -0.94 -15.81
CA SER A 456 38.42 -2.11 -15.05
C SER A 456 37.37 -2.87 -15.84
N ARG A 457 37.30 -4.18 -15.59
CA ARG A 457 36.39 -5.13 -16.23
C ARG A 457 35.98 -6.20 -15.23
N ARG A 458 34.79 -6.76 -15.43
CA ARG A 458 34.32 -7.99 -14.79
C ARG A 458 35.21 -9.16 -15.23
N LEU A 459 35.59 -10.04 -14.29
CA LEU A 459 36.38 -11.23 -14.59
C LEU A 459 35.45 -12.38 -15.06
N PRO A 460 35.90 -13.22 -16.03
CA PRO A 460 35.20 -14.48 -16.34
C PRO A 460 35.08 -15.35 -15.09
N GLY A 461 33.92 -15.98 -14.90
CA GLY A 461 33.68 -16.84 -13.72
C GLY A 461 33.40 -16.09 -12.40
N ALA A 462 33.50 -14.76 -12.35
CA ALA A 462 33.06 -13.98 -11.19
C ALA A 462 31.55 -14.18 -10.98
N ALA A 463 31.19 -14.97 -9.97
CA ALA A 463 29.82 -15.43 -9.75
C ALA A 463 28.93 -14.29 -9.25
N THR A 464 27.93 -13.94 -10.05
CA THR A 464 26.76 -13.19 -9.57
C THR A 464 25.54 -14.04 -9.90
N ALA A 465 25.14 -14.90 -8.96
CA ALA A 465 23.84 -15.55 -9.06
C ALA A 465 22.76 -14.45 -9.16
N PRO A 466 21.76 -14.59 -10.05
CA PRO A 466 20.65 -13.65 -10.10
C PRO A 466 19.93 -13.68 -8.77
N ASP A 467 19.57 -12.49 -8.30
CA ASP A 467 19.05 -12.27 -6.97
C ASP A 467 17.69 -11.59 -7.08
N VAL A 468 16.66 -12.41 -7.01
CA VAL A 468 15.29 -12.14 -7.45
C VAL A 468 14.28 -12.90 -6.59
N SER A 469 13.11 -12.31 -6.40
CA SER A 469 11.94 -12.97 -5.81
C SER A 469 10.75 -12.78 -6.74
N GLY A 470 10.47 -13.79 -7.58
CA GLY A 470 9.44 -13.69 -8.60
C GLY A 470 9.74 -12.61 -9.64
N GLU A 471 9.01 -11.50 -9.59
CA GLU A 471 9.13 -10.37 -10.52
C GLU A 471 9.97 -9.18 -9.99
N VAL A 472 10.41 -9.19 -8.72
CA VAL A 472 11.33 -8.18 -8.17
C VAL A 472 12.78 -8.69 -8.08
N TYR A 473 13.74 -7.77 -7.99
CA TYR A 473 15.16 -8.05 -7.74
C TYR A 473 15.67 -7.30 -6.51
N TRP A 474 16.63 -7.90 -5.80
CA TRP A 474 17.19 -7.34 -4.57
C TRP A 474 18.39 -6.44 -4.87
N VAL A 475 18.35 -5.20 -4.38
CA VAL A 475 19.36 -4.17 -4.65
C VAL A 475 19.90 -3.62 -3.33
N ALA A 476 21.22 -3.63 -3.16
CA ALA A 476 21.83 -3.10 -1.95
C ALA A 476 21.77 -1.57 -1.91
N VAL A 477 21.57 -1.02 -0.72
CA VAL A 477 21.66 0.42 -0.46
C VAL A 477 23.11 0.86 -0.68
N GLU A 478 23.32 2.01 -1.31
CA GLU A 478 24.65 2.64 -1.45
C GLU A 478 24.89 3.64 -0.32
N ARG A 479 23.86 4.44 0.04
CA ARG A 479 23.85 5.34 1.21
C ARG A 479 22.44 5.83 1.54
N VAL A 480 22.28 6.37 2.75
CA VAL A 480 21.10 7.14 3.16
C VAL A 480 21.58 8.52 3.61
N THR A 481 20.96 9.60 3.11
CA THR A 481 21.36 10.98 3.42
C THR A 481 20.17 11.87 3.78
N PRO A 482 20.23 12.64 4.88
CA PRO A 482 19.24 13.67 5.20
C PRO A 482 19.03 14.62 4.03
N SER A 483 17.76 14.92 3.75
CA SER A 483 17.32 15.65 2.56
C SER A 483 16.45 16.88 2.88
N GLY A 484 16.25 17.17 4.16
CA GLY A 484 15.48 18.31 4.63
C GLY A 484 13.97 18.05 4.69
N PRO A 485 13.19 19.05 5.14
CA PRO A 485 11.75 18.95 5.25
C PRO A 485 11.05 19.16 3.90
N VAL A 486 10.29 18.14 3.44
CA VAL A 486 9.58 18.13 2.16
C VAL A 486 8.16 17.59 2.33
N ALA A 487 7.21 17.99 1.49
CA ALA A 487 5.83 17.49 1.57
C ALA A 487 5.78 15.97 1.35
N VAL A 488 5.12 15.23 2.25
CA VAL A 488 4.96 13.76 2.15
C VAL A 488 3.49 13.35 2.01
N TYR A 489 3.24 12.11 1.58
CA TYR A 489 2.01 11.55 1.04
C TYR A 489 2.08 10.03 1.22
N ASP A 490 0.97 9.33 1.24
CA ASP A 490 0.84 7.90 1.40
C ASP A 490 -0.27 7.40 0.47
N ILE A 491 -0.31 6.10 0.21
CA ILE A 491 -1.42 5.49 -0.53
C ILE A 491 -2.01 4.39 0.33
N VAL A 492 -3.18 4.67 0.92
CA VAL A 492 -3.95 3.68 1.65
C VAL A 492 -4.58 2.73 0.64
N THR A 493 -3.89 1.63 0.39
CA THR A 493 -4.34 0.52 -0.46
C THR A 493 -5.39 -0.33 0.27
N GLY A 494 -6.41 -0.82 -0.44
CA GLY A 494 -7.33 -1.83 0.09
C GLY A 494 -6.78 -3.27 0.01
N ASP A 495 -5.47 -3.43 -0.16
CA ASP A 495 -4.87 -4.65 -0.68
C ASP A 495 -4.17 -5.51 0.40
N PRO A 496 -4.38 -6.84 0.44
CA PRO A 496 -3.73 -7.74 1.41
C PRO A 496 -2.19 -7.82 1.32
N ALA A 497 -1.56 -7.31 0.27
CA ALA A 497 -0.11 -7.15 0.22
C ALA A 497 0.38 -5.95 1.07
N HIS A 498 -0.53 -5.10 1.56
CA HIS A 498 -0.30 -3.91 2.37
C HIS A 498 0.76 -2.95 1.82
N CYS A 499 0.96 -2.96 0.50
CA CYS A 499 2.05 -2.24 -0.16
C CYS A 499 1.71 -1.66 -1.53
N PHE A 500 2.59 -0.80 -2.03
CA PHE A 500 2.62 -0.29 -3.40
C PHE A 500 4.06 -0.13 -3.91
N VAL A 501 4.24 0.30 -5.18
CA VAL A 501 5.54 0.46 -5.85
C VAL A 501 5.84 1.95 -6.10
N ALA A 502 6.88 2.46 -5.42
CA ALA A 502 7.30 3.86 -5.42
C ALA A 502 8.81 3.98 -5.70
N SER A 503 9.24 4.84 -6.64
CA SER A 503 10.60 4.83 -7.24
C SER A 503 11.05 3.44 -7.75
N GLY A 504 10.10 2.56 -8.06
CA GLY A 504 10.37 1.15 -8.36
C GLY A 504 10.83 0.30 -7.16
N MET A 505 10.63 0.75 -5.93
CA MET A 505 10.83 0.02 -4.65
C MET A 505 9.47 -0.34 -4.01
N VAL A 506 9.42 -1.19 -2.99
CA VAL A 506 8.15 -1.68 -2.36
C VAL A 506 7.99 -1.17 -0.91
N VAL A 507 6.80 -0.66 -0.53
CA VAL A 507 6.56 0.28 0.60
C VAL A 507 5.19 0.05 1.35
N HIS A 508 4.87 0.62 2.55
CA HIS A 508 3.85 0.10 3.54
C HIS A 508 2.58 0.99 3.88
N ASN A 509 1.51 0.43 4.52
CA ASN A 509 0.12 0.98 4.76
C ASN A 509 -0.47 0.79 6.23
N CYS A 510 -1.73 1.17 6.59
CA CYS A 510 -2.27 1.26 7.99
C CYS A 510 -3.83 1.07 8.28
N GLY A 511 -4.32 0.41 9.38
CA GLY A 511 -5.77 0.21 9.76
C GLY A 511 -6.17 -0.24 11.24
N ASN A 512 -7.35 -0.86 11.56
CA ASN A 512 -7.78 -1.61 12.81
C ASN A 512 -8.51 -2.98 12.52
N CYS A 513 -8.23 -4.12 13.19
CA CYS A 513 -8.74 -5.48 12.84
C CYS A 513 -10.15 -5.94 13.30
N ALA A 514 -10.85 -6.70 12.44
CA ALA A 514 -11.76 -7.82 12.77
C ALA A 514 -11.68 -8.97 11.73
N ILE A 515 -11.88 -10.23 12.15
CA ILE A 515 -11.80 -11.45 11.34
C ILE A 515 -13.13 -12.23 11.35
N ARG A 516 -13.58 -12.72 10.18
CA ARG A 516 -14.62 -13.74 10.04
C ARG A 516 -14.01 -15.14 10.11
N THR A 517 -14.69 -16.06 10.78
CA THR A 517 -14.29 -17.48 10.86
C THR A 517 -15.23 -18.42 10.13
N ASP A 518 -14.78 -19.65 9.92
CA ASP A 518 -15.56 -20.80 9.48
C ASP A 518 -16.54 -21.36 10.53
N LEU A 519 -16.34 -21.03 11.82
CA LEU A 519 -17.13 -21.52 12.94
C LEU A 519 -18.55 -20.93 12.97
N ARG A 520 -19.49 -21.70 13.55
CA ARG A 520 -20.86 -21.25 13.90
C ARG A 520 -21.01 -21.07 15.41
N VAL A 521 -22.09 -20.45 15.85
CA VAL A 521 -22.41 -20.28 17.28
C VAL A 521 -22.44 -21.63 18.02
N GLY A 522 -22.91 -22.70 17.37
CA GLY A 522 -22.88 -24.07 17.90
C GLY A 522 -21.48 -24.63 18.17
N ASP A 523 -20.44 -24.08 17.54
CA ASP A 523 -19.03 -24.48 17.71
C ASP A 523 -18.32 -23.73 18.83
N VAL A 524 -18.77 -22.52 19.19
CA VAL A 524 -18.25 -21.79 20.37
C VAL A 524 -19.03 -22.17 21.64
N THR A 525 -20.29 -22.58 21.50
CA THR A 525 -21.17 -23.03 22.58
C THR A 525 -21.31 -24.56 22.63
N ARG A 526 -22.13 -25.10 23.54
CA ARG A 526 -22.53 -26.51 23.53
C ARG A 526 -23.71 -26.77 22.59
N GLY A 527 -23.63 -26.29 21.35
CA GLY A 527 -24.71 -26.44 20.35
C GLY A 527 -25.93 -25.54 20.60
N LEU A 528 -25.71 -24.31 21.09
CA LEU A 528 -26.75 -23.27 21.13
C LEU A 528 -26.80 -22.54 19.79
N GLU A 529 -28.01 -22.33 19.26
CA GLU A 529 -28.22 -21.50 18.08
C GLU A 529 -28.48 -20.03 18.44
N LEU A 530 -28.12 -19.11 17.54
CA LEU A 530 -28.20 -17.66 17.79
C LEU A 530 -29.61 -17.20 18.20
N ASP A 531 -30.65 -17.73 17.55
CA ASP A 531 -32.04 -17.43 17.89
C ASP A 531 -32.54 -18.15 19.14
N GLU A 532 -31.84 -19.19 19.62
CA GLU A 532 -32.08 -19.74 20.95
C GLU A 532 -31.48 -18.83 22.04
N ILE A 533 -30.29 -18.29 21.82
CA ILE A 533 -29.62 -17.31 22.70
C ILE A 533 -30.43 -16.02 22.79
N ARG A 534 -30.90 -15.47 21.65
CA ARG A 534 -31.76 -14.28 21.61
C ARG A 534 -33.07 -14.45 22.40
N ARG A 535 -33.65 -15.65 22.41
CA ARG A 535 -34.86 -15.97 23.20
C ARG A 535 -34.56 -16.30 24.66
N ASN A 536 -33.40 -16.89 24.95
CA ASN A 536 -33.00 -17.33 26.29
C ASN A 536 -31.55 -16.90 26.62
N PRO A 537 -31.27 -15.60 26.84
CA PRO A 537 -29.91 -15.09 26.99
C PRO A 537 -29.12 -15.74 28.13
N HIS A 538 -29.83 -16.14 29.20
CA HIS A 538 -29.27 -16.87 30.34
C HIS A 538 -28.62 -18.22 29.96
N ARG A 539 -28.99 -18.85 28.84
CA ARG A 539 -28.42 -20.14 28.43
C ARG A 539 -26.98 -19.99 27.97
N LEU A 540 -26.65 -18.95 27.19
CA LEU A 540 -25.26 -18.65 26.82
C LEU A 540 -24.42 -18.35 28.07
N ILE A 541 -24.93 -17.53 28.99
CA ILE A 541 -24.26 -17.20 30.25
C ILE A 541 -23.95 -18.45 31.08
N SER A 542 -24.82 -19.48 31.03
CA SER A 542 -24.60 -20.78 31.68
C SER A 542 -23.78 -21.80 30.86
N ASP A 543 -23.41 -21.49 29.61
CA ASP A 543 -22.78 -22.45 28.71
C ASP A 543 -21.33 -22.76 29.09
N ARG A 544 -21.03 -24.04 29.28
CA ARG A 544 -19.73 -24.51 29.76
C ARG A 544 -18.61 -24.54 28.70
N ARG A 545 -18.94 -24.41 27.41
CA ARG A 545 -17.93 -24.29 26.34
C ARG A 545 -17.59 -22.82 26.12
N ALA A 546 -18.59 -21.97 25.99
CA ALA A 546 -18.38 -20.54 25.78
C ALA A 546 -17.75 -19.85 27.02
N ASN A 547 -18.10 -20.28 28.25
CA ASN A 547 -17.37 -19.82 29.45
C ASN A 547 -15.91 -20.30 29.47
N ARG A 548 -15.62 -21.55 29.06
CA ARG A 548 -14.24 -22.05 28.99
C ARG A 548 -13.43 -21.27 27.97
N ALA A 549 -13.99 -21.03 26.78
CA ALA A 549 -13.35 -20.18 25.79
C ALA A 549 -13.07 -18.78 26.37
N ALA A 550 -14.02 -18.17 27.08
CA ALA A 550 -13.80 -16.89 27.75
C ALA A 550 -12.68 -16.94 28.82
N ASP A 551 -12.62 -18.00 29.62
CA ASP A 551 -11.54 -18.23 30.62
C ASP A 551 -10.17 -18.42 29.95
N GLU A 552 -10.12 -19.14 28.83
CA GLU A 552 -8.92 -19.46 28.05
C GLU A 552 -8.39 -18.24 27.28
N LEU A 553 -9.28 -17.45 26.66
CA LEU A 553 -8.93 -16.16 26.06
C LEU A 553 -8.43 -15.17 27.12
N GLN A 554 -9.01 -15.15 28.33
CA GLN A 554 -8.52 -14.31 29.44
C GLN A 554 -7.19 -14.81 30.03
N GLY A 555 -6.91 -16.12 29.98
CA GLY A 555 -5.66 -16.73 30.43
C GLY A 555 -4.49 -16.48 29.48
N THR A 556 -4.73 -16.59 28.17
CA THR A 556 -3.68 -16.50 27.14
C THR A 556 -3.46 -15.08 26.62
N ILE A 557 -4.53 -14.32 26.32
CA ILE A 557 -4.37 -12.96 25.79
C ILE A 557 -4.09 -11.97 26.92
N SER A 558 -3.08 -11.14 26.73
CA SER A 558 -2.57 -10.27 27.79
C SER A 558 -3.28 -8.90 27.82
N PHE A 559 -4.33 -8.82 28.64
CA PHE A 559 -5.04 -7.58 28.96
C PHE A 559 -4.32 -6.79 30.05
N GLY A 560 -4.28 -5.47 29.89
CA GLY A 560 -3.92 -4.51 30.94
C GLY A 560 -2.77 -3.53 30.65
N ILE A 561 -2.57 -2.55 31.54
CA ILE A 561 -1.49 -1.54 31.41
C ILE A 561 -0.17 -2.05 31.99
N GLY A 562 0.94 -1.78 31.30
CA GLY A 562 2.29 -2.16 31.75
C GLY A 562 2.58 -3.67 31.64
N ARG A 563 1.56 -4.47 31.33
CA ARG A 563 1.62 -5.90 31.02
C ARG A 563 2.55 -6.16 29.83
N LYS A 564 2.94 -7.43 29.67
CA LYS A 564 3.61 -7.96 28.48
C LYS A 564 2.69 -8.97 27.82
N ASN A 565 3.00 -9.36 26.58
CA ASN A 565 2.49 -10.59 26.00
C ASN A 565 3.31 -11.76 26.56
N GLU A 566 2.66 -12.66 27.29
CA GLU A 566 3.30 -13.80 27.97
C GLU A 566 3.01 -15.15 27.25
N ALA A 567 2.48 -15.11 26.01
CA ALA A 567 2.30 -16.30 25.17
C ALA A 567 3.61 -16.78 24.52
N ASP A 568 3.79 -18.09 24.37
CA ASP A 568 5.02 -18.69 23.80
C ASP A 568 5.30 -18.27 22.34
N ASP A 569 4.25 -17.90 21.60
CA ASP A 569 4.28 -17.41 20.22
C ASP A 569 4.05 -15.89 20.11
N ALA A 570 4.27 -15.15 21.20
CA ALA A 570 4.20 -13.69 21.21
C ALA A 570 5.16 -13.07 20.16
N PRO A 571 4.77 -12.01 19.44
CA PRO A 571 5.53 -11.45 18.32
C PRO A 571 6.67 -10.53 18.80
N VAL A 572 7.44 -10.97 19.80
CA VAL A 572 8.50 -10.19 20.47
C VAL A 572 9.74 -9.97 19.60
N ASP A 573 9.81 -10.60 18.43
CA ASP A 573 10.89 -10.43 17.44
C ASP A 573 10.37 -9.82 16.12
N HIS A 574 9.19 -9.19 16.13
CA HIS A 574 8.64 -8.47 14.97
C HIS A 574 9.56 -7.29 14.57
N PRO A 575 9.75 -6.98 13.26
CA PRO A 575 10.63 -5.89 12.81
C PRO A 575 10.41 -4.49 13.41
N LEU A 576 9.27 -4.21 14.03
CA LEU A 576 8.92 -2.94 14.69
C LEU A 576 9.86 -2.53 15.84
N PHE A 577 10.76 -3.42 16.27
CA PHE A 577 11.75 -3.17 17.32
C PHE A 577 13.17 -2.86 16.77
N ILE A 578 13.29 -2.91 15.44
CA ILE A 578 14.40 -2.39 14.63
C ILE A 578 13.84 -1.34 13.67
N ASP A 579 13.26 -0.29 14.28
CA ASP A 579 12.43 0.70 13.61
C ASP A 579 12.74 2.14 14.12
N PRO A 580 13.79 2.85 13.63
CA PRO A 580 14.35 4.08 14.25
C PRO A 580 13.48 5.34 14.35
N ALA A 581 12.15 5.23 14.42
CA ALA A 581 11.32 6.24 15.08
C ALA A 581 11.77 6.32 16.53
N TRP A 582 12.15 5.17 17.10
CA TRP A 582 12.99 5.07 18.29
C TRP A 582 14.11 6.15 18.34
N TYR A 583 14.64 6.66 17.23
CA TYR A 583 15.70 7.66 17.20
C TYR A 583 15.23 9.12 17.27
N ALA A 584 13.99 9.43 16.89
CA ALA A 584 13.34 10.69 17.26
C ALA A 584 13.01 10.76 18.77
N ILE A 585 13.22 9.66 19.52
CA ILE A 585 13.29 9.69 21.00
C ILE A 585 14.73 10.09 21.37
N PRO A 586 14.94 11.21 22.09
CA PRO A 586 16.25 11.54 22.62
C PRO A 586 16.74 10.43 23.57
N ASN A 587 17.89 9.82 23.27
CA ASN A 587 18.43 8.74 24.13
C ASN A 587 19.15 9.25 25.40
N THR A 588 19.02 10.53 25.72
CA THR A 588 19.52 11.13 26.96
C THR A 588 18.85 10.44 28.15
N GLY A 589 19.60 9.62 28.91
CA GLY A 589 19.04 8.83 30.01
C GLY A 589 18.38 7.50 29.62
N GLY A 590 18.53 7.04 28.37
CA GLY A 590 18.09 5.69 27.97
C GLY A 590 16.61 5.55 27.59
N TYR A 591 15.87 6.66 27.40
CA TYR A 591 14.43 6.63 27.11
C TYR A 591 14.08 5.80 25.87
N ARG A 592 14.90 5.89 24.82
CA ARG A 592 14.74 5.16 23.54
C ARG A 592 14.71 3.65 23.76
N ASP A 593 15.79 3.11 24.30
CA ASP A 593 15.95 1.66 24.46
C ASP A 593 14.99 1.10 25.51
N THR A 594 14.66 1.90 26.53
CA THR A 594 13.64 1.56 27.53
C THR A 594 12.24 1.48 26.91
N LEU A 595 11.83 2.45 26.08
CA LEU A 595 10.52 2.42 25.42
C LEU A 595 10.45 1.32 24.36
N ARG A 596 11.55 1.08 23.65
CA ARG A 596 11.68 0.03 22.62
C ARG A 596 11.51 -1.37 23.20
N GLU A 597 12.23 -1.71 24.27
CA GLU A 597 12.08 -3.02 24.94
C GLU A 597 10.71 -3.17 25.64
N LYS A 598 10.15 -2.07 26.17
CA LYS A 598 8.77 -2.03 26.69
C LYS A 598 7.75 -2.32 25.58
N ALA A 599 7.88 -1.71 24.41
CA ALA A 599 7.01 -1.90 23.27
C ALA A 599 7.12 -3.31 22.68
N ARG A 600 8.34 -3.84 22.58
CA ARG A 600 8.65 -5.21 22.14
C ARG A 600 7.90 -6.25 22.96
N ARG A 601 7.98 -6.12 24.29
CA ARG A 601 7.23 -6.96 25.23
C ARG A 601 5.72 -6.71 25.20
N GLN A 602 5.24 -5.61 24.61
CA GLN A 602 3.83 -5.22 24.60
C GLN A 602 3.08 -5.54 23.29
N LEU A 603 3.77 -6.02 22.24
CA LEU A 603 3.09 -6.35 20.98
C LEU A 603 2.20 -7.59 21.17
N GLY A 604 0.94 -7.47 20.75
CA GLY A 604 -0.11 -8.45 21.06
C GLY A 604 -0.72 -8.34 22.47
N THR A 605 -0.36 -7.32 23.25
CA THR A 605 -1.17 -6.95 24.44
C THR A 605 -2.38 -6.12 24.02
N VAL A 606 -3.53 -6.33 24.65
CA VAL A 606 -4.76 -5.58 24.35
C VAL A 606 -4.82 -4.26 25.12
N GLY A 607 -4.48 -4.31 26.42
CA GLY A 607 -4.57 -3.16 27.32
C GLY A 607 -5.80 -3.13 28.21
N SER A 608 -6.08 -1.94 28.76
CA SER A 608 -7.26 -1.63 29.58
C SER A 608 -7.99 -0.39 29.04
N GLY A 609 -9.09 -0.01 29.69
CA GLY A 609 -10.08 0.93 29.14
C GLY A 609 -10.96 0.24 28.12
N ASN A 610 -11.40 0.96 27.08
CA ASN A 610 -12.27 0.46 26.01
C ASN A 610 -11.55 -0.47 25.01
N HIS A 611 -10.49 -1.15 25.46
CA HIS A 611 -9.73 -2.10 24.66
C HIS A 611 -10.21 -3.52 24.98
N TYR A 612 -10.56 -4.29 23.95
CA TYR A 612 -11.26 -5.56 24.10
C TYR A 612 -10.87 -6.59 23.04
N VAL A 613 -11.21 -7.85 23.34
CA VAL A 613 -11.31 -8.98 22.42
C VAL A 613 -12.71 -9.54 22.54
N ASP A 614 -13.45 -9.50 21.44
CA ASP A 614 -14.85 -9.93 21.39
C ASP A 614 -15.03 -11.06 20.38
N VAL A 615 -15.79 -12.07 20.79
CA VAL A 615 -16.28 -13.14 19.93
C VAL A 615 -17.76 -12.87 19.67
N PHE A 616 -18.09 -12.57 18.42
CA PHE A 616 -19.43 -12.22 17.96
C PHE A 616 -20.06 -13.35 17.13
N ALA A 617 -21.38 -13.27 16.96
CA ALA A 617 -22.10 -13.91 15.87
C ALA A 617 -22.65 -12.85 14.91
N ASP A 618 -22.49 -13.04 13.60
CA ASP A 618 -23.25 -12.26 12.60
C ASP A 618 -24.73 -12.71 12.54
N GLU A 619 -25.54 -12.01 11.74
CA GLU A 619 -26.96 -12.34 11.55
C GLU A 619 -27.21 -13.74 10.96
N THR A 620 -26.21 -14.41 10.38
CA THR A 620 -26.27 -15.80 9.91
C THR A 620 -25.80 -16.81 10.97
N GLY A 621 -25.32 -16.35 12.12
CA GLY A 621 -24.71 -17.18 13.14
C GLY A 621 -23.30 -17.68 12.81
N ALA A 622 -22.60 -17.08 11.83
CA ALA A 622 -21.16 -17.30 11.67
C ALA A 622 -20.39 -16.47 12.70
N VAL A 623 -19.27 -17.01 13.17
CA VAL A 623 -18.49 -16.41 14.26
C VAL A 623 -17.48 -15.41 13.71
N TRP A 624 -17.40 -14.25 14.36
CA TRP A 624 -16.41 -13.21 14.09
C TRP A 624 -15.58 -12.94 15.34
N VAL A 625 -14.31 -12.60 15.14
CA VAL A 625 -13.38 -12.16 16.18
C VAL A 625 -13.02 -10.71 15.91
N GLY A 626 -13.46 -9.79 16.78
CA GLY A 626 -13.15 -8.37 16.66
C GLY A 626 -12.23 -7.91 17.80
N VAL A 627 -11.21 -7.10 17.49
CA VAL A 627 -10.23 -6.65 18.48
C VAL A 627 -9.99 -5.14 18.38
N HIS A 628 -10.12 -4.44 19.50
CA HIS A 628 -9.98 -2.98 19.54
C HIS A 628 -8.81 -2.59 20.43
N PHE A 629 -7.68 -2.22 19.83
CA PHE A 629 -6.60 -1.49 20.50
C PHE A 629 -5.69 -0.75 19.53
N GLY A 630 -5.13 0.38 19.98
CA GLY A 630 -4.10 1.13 19.25
C GLY A 630 -2.68 0.72 19.67
N SER A 631 -1.72 1.60 19.36
CA SER A 631 -0.27 1.47 19.58
C SER A 631 0.27 1.34 21.02
N ARG A 632 -0.58 0.90 21.96
CA ARG A 632 -0.25 0.53 23.34
C ARG A 632 0.52 1.63 24.09
N GLY A 633 1.41 1.22 25.00
CA GLY A 633 2.26 2.12 25.78
C GLY A 633 3.43 2.72 25.00
N PHE A 634 3.55 2.43 23.69
CA PHE A 634 4.51 3.07 22.81
C PHE A 634 3.95 4.39 22.28
N GLY A 635 2.88 4.36 21.47
CA GLY A 635 2.32 5.58 20.90
C GLY A 635 1.85 6.55 21.98
N HIS A 636 1.25 6.07 23.08
CA HIS A 636 0.91 6.94 24.22
C HIS A 636 2.12 7.79 24.68
N THR A 637 3.31 7.20 24.75
CA THR A 637 4.52 7.94 25.14
C THR A 637 4.91 8.95 24.07
N VAL A 638 4.84 8.60 22.77
CA VAL A 638 5.06 9.51 21.63
C VAL A 638 4.30 10.83 21.77
N ALA A 639 2.97 10.85 21.58
CA ALA A 639 2.27 12.14 21.52
C ALA A 639 2.19 12.84 22.89
N SER A 640 2.48 12.15 24.01
CA SER A 640 2.67 12.79 25.32
C SER A 640 3.97 13.59 25.38
N ASP A 641 5.09 12.98 24.99
CA ASP A 641 6.41 13.62 25.03
C ASP A 641 6.54 14.68 23.92
N PHE A 642 5.87 14.50 22.77
CA PHE A 642 5.77 15.54 21.76
C PHE A 642 4.83 16.68 22.13
N LEU A 643 3.76 16.43 22.87
CA LEU A 643 2.97 17.50 23.48
C LEU A 643 3.77 18.28 24.54
N SER A 644 4.79 17.66 25.15
CA SER A 644 5.75 18.34 26.02
C SER A 644 6.73 19.21 25.24
N LEU A 645 7.41 18.64 24.24
CA LEU A 645 8.30 19.38 23.35
C LEU A 645 7.57 20.54 22.65
N SER A 646 6.30 20.37 22.26
CA SER A 646 5.49 21.39 21.58
C SER A 646 5.13 22.59 22.47
N GLN A 647 5.40 22.50 23.77
CA GLN A 647 5.19 23.55 24.77
C GLN A 647 6.52 24.01 25.39
N GLY A 648 7.67 23.62 24.82
CA GLY A 648 9.00 23.97 25.32
C GLY A 648 9.46 23.18 26.54
N GLY A 649 8.74 22.10 26.91
CA GLY A 649 9.22 21.10 27.86
C GLY A 649 10.21 20.13 27.23
N ARG A 650 10.60 19.09 27.98
CA ARG A 650 11.50 18.03 27.50
C ARG A 650 10.79 16.68 27.37
N TRP A 651 11.47 15.74 26.70
CA TRP A 651 11.09 14.32 26.72
C TRP A 651 11.01 13.79 28.15
N GLY A 652 9.93 13.09 28.50
CA GLY A 652 9.65 12.57 29.83
C GLY A 652 9.04 13.59 30.81
N GLU A 653 8.93 14.87 30.45
CA GLU A 653 8.26 15.89 31.27
C GLU A 653 6.76 15.94 30.96
N ARG A 654 5.92 16.17 31.99
CA ARG A 654 4.46 16.31 31.82
C ARG A 654 4.11 17.74 31.41
N ALA A 655 3.55 17.92 30.21
CA ALA A 655 2.94 19.17 29.78
C ALA A 655 1.40 19.16 29.90
N ARG A 656 0.77 20.27 29.53
CA ARG A 656 -0.69 20.45 29.62
C ARG A 656 -1.37 19.99 28.35
N GLU A 657 -2.55 19.40 28.48
CA GLU A 657 -3.42 19.08 27.34
C GLU A 657 -4.02 20.36 26.76
N LYS A 658 -3.33 20.91 25.76
CA LYS A 658 -3.71 22.09 24.98
C LYS A 658 -3.61 21.72 23.50
N GLU A 659 -4.44 22.32 22.65
CA GLU A 659 -4.13 22.30 21.21
C GLU A 659 -2.82 23.07 20.97
N VAL A 660 -1.78 22.31 20.64
CA VAL A 660 -0.72 22.82 19.79
C VAL A 660 -0.97 22.18 18.43
N LEU A 661 -1.42 23.00 17.48
CA LEU A 661 -1.26 22.71 16.07
C LEU A 661 0.23 22.82 15.80
N LEU A 662 0.91 21.68 15.86
CA LEU A 662 2.28 21.61 15.40
C LEU A 662 2.24 21.85 13.90
N ASP A 663 3.00 22.85 13.47
CA ASP A 663 3.35 22.95 12.07
C ASP A 663 4.19 21.71 11.76
N VAL A 664 3.64 20.87 10.90
CA VAL A 664 4.24 19.57 10.57
C VAL A 664 5.63 19.75 9.98
N ARG A 665 5.83 20.88 9.28
CA ARG A 665 7.00 21.19 8.44
C ARG A 665 8.34 21.07 9.14
N ASP A 666 8.43 21.42 10.43
CA ASP A 666 9.72 21.55 11.09
C ASP A 666 9.75 21.09 12.56
N GLY A 667 10.99 20.90 13.04
CA GLY A 667 11.33 20.62 14.43
C GLY A 667 10.41 19.61 15.11
N VAL A 668 9.74 20.06 16.17
CA VAL A 668 8.89 19.20 17.00
C VAL A 668 7.68 18.64 16.24
N GLY A 669 7.14 19.38 15.27
CA GLY A 669 6.03 18.91 14.46
C GLY A 669 6.42 17.78 13.52
N HIS A 670 7.64 17.85 13.00
CA HIS A 670 8.24 16.75 12.27
C HIS A 670 8.65 15.57 13.17
N ASP A 671 9.35 15.80 14.27
CA ASP A 671 9.80 14.70 15.14
C ASP A 671 8.60 13.96 15.78
N TYR A 672 7.57 14.73 16.17
CA TYR A 672 6.28 14.17 16.57
C TYR A 672 5.81 13.23 15.49
N TRP A 673 5.89 13.71 14.27
CA TRP A 673 5.49 12.97 13.12
C TRP A 673 6.27 11.69 12.89
N GLN A 674 7.58 11.62 13.17
CA GLN A 674 8.35 10.40 12.93
C GLN A 674 8.07 9.28 13.91
N LEU A 675 7.83 9.65 15.16
CA LEU A 675 7.37 8.71 16.16
C LEU A 675 5.88 8.46 16.11
N MET A 676 5.15 9.36 15.45
CA MET A 676 3.81 9.09 14.95
C MET A 676 3.92 7.77 14.16
N GLU A 677 4.81 7.72 13.16
CA GLU A 677 5.01 6.67 12.15
C GLU A 677 4.73 5.24 12.58
N LEU A 678 5.76 4.65 13.17
CA LEU A 678 5.81 3.31 13.76
C LEU A 678 4.55 2.92 14.55
N ALA A 679 3.83 3.87 15.17
CA ALA A 679 2.75 3.56 16.09
C ALA A 679 1.57 2.88 15.38
N GLY A 680 1.18 3.36 14.20
CA GLY A 680 0.07 2.75 13.44
C GLY A 680 0.40 1.34 12.98
N ARG A 681 1.61 1.16 12.46
CA ARG A 681 2.14 -0.14 11.98
C ARG A 681 2.26 -1.14 13.14
N TYR A 682 2.73 -0.68 14.29
CA TYR A 682 2.79 -1.46 15.54
C TYR A 682 1.39 -1.85 16.05
N ALA A 683 0.40 -0.96 15.93
CA ALA A 683 -0.97 -1.28 16.25
C ALA A 683 -1.56 -2.35 15.30
N TYR A 684 -1.20 -2.31 14.00
CA TYR A 684 -1.61 -3.28 12.97
C TYR A 684 -1.19 -4.69 13.37
N ALA A 685 0.12 -4.91 13.51
CA ALA A 685 0.71 -6.18 13.87
C ALA A 685 0.19 -6.74 15.20
N GLY A 686 0.01 -5.87 16.20
CA GLY A 686 -0.54 -6.26 17.49
C GLY A 686 -1.96 -6.82 17.35
N ARG A 687 -2.85 -6.11 16.65
CA ARG A 687 -4.25 -6.54 16.47
C ARG A 687 -4.38 -7.79 15.61
N GLU A 688 -3.61 -7.92 14.54
CA GLU A 688 -3.67 -9.14 13.71
C GLU A 688 -3.20 -10.37 14.49
N TRP A 689 -2.12 -10.24 15.28
CA TRP A 689 -1.68 -11.33 16.14
C TRP A 689 -2.77 -11.74 17.14
N VAL A 690 -3.38 -10.78 17.86
CA VAL A 690 -4.45 -11.13 18.83
C VAL A 690 -5.67 -11.71 18.14
N ALA A 691 -6.13 -11.13 17.01
CA ALA A 691 -7.29 -11.64 16.30
C ALA A 691 -7.05 -13.08 15.81
N ARG A 692 -5.92 -13.35 15.16
CA ARG A 692 -5.56 -14.71 14.69
C ARG A 692 -5.37 -15.68 15.86
N LYS A 693 -4.74 -15.26 16.96
CA LYS A 693 -4.57 -16.10 18.16
C LYS A 693 -5.90 -16.46 18.82
N VAL A 694 -6.88 -15.57 18.79
CA VAL A 694 -8.23 -15.83 19.29
C VAL A 694 -8.99 -16.77 18.36
N VAL A 695 -8.84 -16.66 17.03
CA VAL A 695 -9.38 -17.64 16.07
C VAL A 695 -8.78 -19.04 16.28
N GLU A 696 -7.46 -19.13 16.50
CA GLU A 696 -6.76 -20.37 16.85
C GLU A 696 -7.30 -21.00 18.14
N LEU A 697 -7.44 -20.23 19.22
CA LEU A 697 -7.94 -20.70 20.52
C LEU A 697 -9.42 -21.13 20.47
N LEU A 698 -10.22 -20.62 19.52
CA LEU A 698 -11.57 -21.11 19.24
C LEU A 698 -11.59 -22.36 18.35
N GLY A 699 -10.46 -22.72 17.73
CA GLY A 699 -10.31 -23.86 16.83
C GLY A 699 -10.82 -23.62 15.40
N GLY A 700 -10.88 -22.36 14.95
CA GLY A 700 -11.37 -21.97 13.63
C GLY A 700 -10.27 -21.54 12.65
N THR A 701 -10.69 -21.09 11.46
CA THR A 701 -9.81 -20.54 10.41
C THR A 701 -10.31 -19.18 9.90
N GLU A 702 -9.39 -18.32 9.44
CA GLU A 702 -9.67 -16.99 8.90
C GLU A 702 -10.27 -17.07 7.49
N GLN A 703 -11.49 -16.52 7.32
CA GLN A 703 -12.18 -16.45 6.01
C GLN A 703 -12.13 -15.05 5.38
N GLU A 704 -12.18 -14.01 6.20
CA GLU A 704 -12.20 -12.61 5.79
C GLU A 704 -11.58 -11.76 6.91
N ILE A 705 -10.80 -10.73 6.55
CA ILE A 705 -10.27 -9.74 7.48
C ILE A 705 -10.70 -8.34 7.03
N VAL A 706 -11.18 -7.53 7.96
CA VAL A 706 -11.56 -6.11 7.76
C VAL A 706 -10.65 -5.27 8.65
N HIS A 707 -9.92 -4.30 8.07
CA HIS A 707 -8.86 -3.60 8.82
C HIS A 707 -8.82 -2.05 8.58
N ASN A 708 -9.36 -1.22 9.51
CA ASN A 708 -9.60 0.25 9.36
C ASN A 708 -9.21 1.18 10.57
N HIS A 709 -8.34 2.20 10.44
CA HIS A 709 -7.96 3.06 11.58
C HIS A 709 -9.08 4.02 12.03
N HIS A 710 -8.94 4.56 13.25
CA HIS A 710 -9.90 5.49 13.87
C HIS A 710 -9.30 6.68 14.66
N ASN A 711 -7.97 6.77 14.80
CA ASN A 711 -7.25 7.84 15.52
C ASN A 711 -5.91 8.12 14.80
N PHE A 712 -5.96 8.91 13.72
CA PHE A 712 -4.88 9.04 12.72
C PHE A 712 -4.97 10.43 12.03
N ALA A 713 -3.90 10.90 11.39
CA ALA A 713 -3.94 11.97 10.39
C ALA A 713 -3.72 11.45 8.96
N TRP A 714 -4.76 11.52 8.14
CA TRP A 714 -4.69 11.40 6.69
C TRP A 714 -4.77 12.84 6.19
N ARG A 715 -3.76 13.43 5.51
CA ARG A 715 -4.18 14.55 4.64
C ARG A 715 -4.95 13.94 3.47
N GLU A 716 -5.99 14.61 3.03
CA GLU A 716 -6.86 14.13 1.96
C GLU A 716 -7.37 15.33 1.18
N THR A 717 -7.60 15.15 -0.12
CA THR A 717 -8.20 16.17 -0.97
C THR A 717 -9.71 16.10 -0.87
N HIS A 718 -10.33 17.18 -0.41
CA HIS A 718 -11.78 17.34 -0.33
C HIS A 718 -12.19 18.69 -0.93
N LEU A 719 -13.44 18.83 -1.37
CA LEU A 719 -13.92 20.12 -1.88
C LEU A 719 -14.09 21.13 -0.74
N SER A 720 -13.72 22.38 -0.99
CA SER A 720 -14.01 23.53 -0.13
C SER A 720 -15.51 23.89 -0.18
N PRO A 721 -15.99 24.80 0.69
CA PRO A 721 -17.35 25.35 0.58
C PRO A 721 -17.67 26.03 -0.76
N GLU A 722 -16.64 26.53 -1.44
CA GLU A 722 -16.71 27.20 -2.75
C GLU A 722 -16.69 26.20 -3.92
N GLY A 723 -16.44 24.91 -3.66
CA GLY A 723 -16.33 23.84 -4.66
C GLY A 723 -14.91 23.53 -5.13
N GLU A 724 -13.91 24.32 -4.71
CA GLU A 724 -12.51 24.14 -5.10
C GLU A 724 -11.86 22.97 -4.35
N PRO A 725 -11.05 22.10 -5.00
CA PRO A 725 -10.34 21.03 -4.31
C PRO A 725 -9.27 21.60 -3.37
N VAL A 726 -9.29 21.17 -2.11
CA VAL A 726 -8.32 21.56 -1.08
C VAL A 726 -7.78 20.33 -0.39
N GLU A 727 -6.45 20.26 -0.30
CA GLU A 727 -5.76 19.32 0.56
C GLU A 727 -5.86 19.79 2.02
N TYR A 728 -6.35 18.91 2.89
CA TYR A 728 -6.40 19.13 4.33
C TYR A 728 -5.73 17.99 5.06
N VAL A 729 -4.93 18.26 6.11
CA VAL A 729 -4.61 17.28 7.17
C VAL A 729 -5.93 16.88 7.86
N VAL A 730 -6.63 15.88 7.33
CA VAL A 730 -7.83 15.24 7.90
C VAL A 730 -7.41 14.35 9.07
N VAL A 731 -7.29 15.01 10.21
CA VAL A 731 -7.27 14.34 11.51
C VAL A 731 -8.66 13.71 11.72
N ARG A 732 -8.72 12.40 11.99
CA ARG A 732 -9.93 11.77 12.55
C ARG A 732 -9.62 11.25 13.94
N LYS A 733 -10.54 11.51 14.87
CA LYS A 733 -10.40 11.16 16.28
C LYS A 733 -11.65 10.43 16.76
N GLY A 734 -11.55 9.12 16.88
CA GLY A 734 -12.73 8.26 16.96
C GLY A 734 -13.62 8.39 15.73
N ALA A 735 -13.05 8.45 14.53
CA ALA A 735 -13.79 8.37 13.28
C ALA A 735 -12.93 7.69 12.21
N THR A 736 -13.57 6.96 11.31
CA THR A 736 -12.93 6.05 10.35
C THR A 736 -13.24 6.48 8.91
N PRO A 737 -12.31 6.35 7.94
CA PRO A 737 -12.63 6.58 6.53
C PRO A 737 -13.68 5.57 6.04
N ALA A 738 -14.68 6.07 5.32
CA ALA A 738 -15.80 5.31 4.76
C ALA A 738 -16.13 5.81 3.35
N PHE A 739 -15.10 5.85 2.50
CA PHE A 739 -15.28 6.08 1.07
C PHE A 739 -16.15 4.96 0.46
N PRO A 740 -16.90 5.21 -0.64
CA PRO A 740 -17.73 4.20 -1.29
C PRO A 740 -17.00 2.87 -1.53
N GLY A 741 -17.59 1.76 -1.09
CA GLY A 741 -16.99 0.42 -1.17
C GLY A 741 -15.94 0.08 -0.10
N GLN A 742 -15.48 1.05 0.70
CA GLN A 742 -14.51 0.79 1.78
C GLN A 742 -15.18 0.12 2.97
N LYS A 743 -14.76 -1.11 3.30
CA LYS A 743 -15.20 -1.81 4.51
C LYS A 743 -14.55 -1.26 5.78
N GLY A 744 -15.30 -1.26 6.88
CA GLY A 744 -14.81 -0.93 8.21
C GLY A 744 -15.52 -1.69 9.32
N PHE A 745 -14.76 -2.10 10.33
CA PHE A 745 -15.24 -2.61 11.61
C PHE A 745 -15.49 -1.43 12.57
N ILE A 746 -16.69 -1.38 13.14
CA ILE A 746 -17.15 -0.34 14.07
C ILE A 746 -17.50 -1.01 15.41
N GLY A 747 -16.84 -0.56 16.47
CA GLY A 747 -16.89 -1.21 17.78
C GLY A 747 -18.17 -0.95 18.56
N GLY A 748 -18.61 -1.97 19.30
CA GLY A 748 -19.64 -1.83 20.32
C GLY A 748 -19.12 -1.10 21.57
N SER A 749 -19.89 -1.18 22.65
CA SER A 749 -19.37 -1.03 24.01
C SER A 749 -19.36 -2.40 24.70
N MET A 750 -18.92 -2.50 25.96
CA MET A 750 -18.74 -3.77 26.69
C MET A 750 -20.02 -4.63 26.74
N GLY A 751 -20.20 -5.54 25.77
CA GLY A 751 -21.40 -6.37 25.63
C GLY A 751 -22.57 -5.71 24.86
N ASP A 752 -22.28 -4.76 23.97
CA ASP A 752 -23.20 -4.27 22.95
C ASP A 752 -22.84 -4.77 21.55
N ASP A 753 -23.79 -4.67 20.63
CA ASP A 753 -23.60 -5.06 19.23
C ASP A 753 -22.53 -4.18 18.56
N ALA A 754 -21.72 -4.80 17.70
CA ALA A 754 -20.80 -4.14 16.77
C ALA A 754 -21.30 -4.33 15.32
N VAL A 755 -20.64 -3.72 14.33
CA VAL A 755 -20.99 -3.92 12.91
C VAL A 755 -19.76 -3.98 12.00
N ILE A 756 -19.90 -4.72 10.90
CA ILE A 756 -19.12 -4.46 9.68
C ILE A 756 -19.97 -3.56 8.80
N VAL A 757 -19.41 -2.42 8.39
CA VAL A 757 -20.03 -1.50 7.41
C VAL A 757 -19.19 -1.41 6.15
N GLU A 758 -19.77 -0.77 5.15
CA GLU A 758 -19.10 -0.35 3.93
C GLU A 758 -19.57 1.08 3.59
N GLY A 759 -18.70 1.94 3.04
CA GLY A 759 -19.15 3.25 2.53
C GLY A 759 -20.17 3.07 1.39
N THR A 760 -21.30 3.77 1.45
CA THR A 760 -22.38 3.59 0.46
C THR A 760 -21.99 4.20 -0.88
N ALA A 761 -22.26 3.49 -1.98
CA ALA A 761 -22.14 4.04 -3.32
C ALA A 761 -23.30 5.00 -3.64
N ALA A 762 -22.99 6.23 -4.03
CA ALA A 762 -23.95 7.30 -4.28
C ALA A 762 -23.63 8.05 -5.58
N PRO A 763 -24.62 8.48 -6.40
CA PRO A 763 -24.40 9.36 -7.54
C PRO A 763 -23.81 10.70 -7.08
N GLU A 764 -22.87 11.29 -7.83
CA GLU A 764 -22.10 12.45 -7.37
C GLU A 764 -22.95 13.70 -7.07
N ASP A 765 -24.01 13.92 -7.84
CA ASP A 765 -24.98 15.02 -7.64
C ASP A 765 -26.05 14.72 -6.57
N SER A 766 -26.06 13.52 -5.99
CA SER A 766 -27.06 13.17 -4.98
C SER A 766 -26.81 13.89 -3.65
N GLU A 767 -27.89 14.14 -2.91
CA GLU A 767 -27.83 14.65 -1.53
C GLU A 767 -26.96 13.75 -0.63
N LEU A 768 -26.90 12.44 -0.93
CA LEU A 768 -26.06 11.47 -0.23
C LEU A 768 -24.56 11.67 -0.51
N ALA A 769 -24.16 11.89 -1.76
CA ALA A 769 -22.77 12.20 -2.08
C ALA A 769 -22.35 13.58 -1.53
N ALA A 770 -23.27 14.56 -1.52
CA ALA A 770 -23.06 15.83 -0.84
C ALA A 770 -22.87 15.62 0.68
N LEU A 771 -23.69 14.79 1.31
CA LEU A 771 -23.61 14.42 2.73
C LEU A 771 -22.29 13.70 3.08
N GLN A 772 -21.79 12.83 2.19
CA GLN A 772 -20.51 12.13 2.34
C GLN A 772 -19.31 13.09 2.19
N ARG A 773 -19.34 14.01 1.20
CA ARG A 773 -18.35 15.10 1.10
C ARG A 773 -18.36 15.99 2.35
N ASP A 774 -19.54 16.26 2.89
CA ASP A 774 -19.69 17.03 4.14
C ASP A 774 -19.15 16.31 5.38
N ALA A 775 -19.16 14.97 5.37
CA ALA A 775 -18.53 14.13 6.37
C ALA A 775 -17.00 14.00 6.22
N LEU A 776 -16.39 14.57 5.18
CA LEU A 776 -15.02 14.26 4.74
C LEU A 776 -14.85 12.73 4.57
N PHE A 777 -15.83 12.10 3.89
CA PHE A 777 -15.96 10.66 3.66
C PHE A 777 -15.65 9.81 4.90
N SER A 778 -16.16 10.23 6.06
CA SER A 778 -15.92 9.58 7.34
C SER A 778 -17.18 8.96 7.92
N THR A 779 -17.00 8.01 8.83
CA THR A 779 -18.06 7.41 9.65
C THR A 779 -17.63 7.25 11.11
N VAL A 780 -18.59 6.90 11.96
CA VAL A 780 -18.42 6.60 13.39
C VAL A 780 -17.41 5.48 13.61
N HIS A 781 -16.62 5.53 14.69
CA HIS A 781 -15.73 4.42 15.08
C HIS A 781 -16.39 3.44 16.06
N GLY A 782 -17.47 3.86 16.72
CA GLY A 782 -18.20 3.02 17.67
C GLY A 782 -19.46 3.68 18.21
N ALA A 783 -19.87 3.33 19.42
CA ALA A 783 -21.13 3.80 19.99
C ALA A 783 -21.06 5.22 20.61
N GLY A 784 -19.88 5.73 20.98
CA GLY A 784 -19.72 7.06 21.59
C GLY A 784 -20.23 7.18 23.05
N ARG A 785 -19.56 7.98 23.88
CA ARG A 785 -19.88 8.08 25.31
C ARG A 785 -20.95 9.13 25.61
N VAL A 786 -21.75 8.87 26.65
CA VAL A 786 -22.71 9.84 27.23
C VAL A 786 -22.27 10.39 28.59
N MET A 787 -21.29 9.75 29.25
CA MET A 787 -20.71 10.20 30.53
C MET A 787 -19.23 9.84 30.67
N SER A 788 -18.51 10.59 31.50
CA SER A 788 -17.08 10.34 31.76
C SER A 788 -16.84 9.02 32.50
N ARG A 789 -15.62 8.45 32.41
CA ARG A 789 -15.23 7.22 33.13
C ARG A 789 -15.43 7.34 34.63
N THR A 790 -15.02 8.47 35.20
CA THR A 790 -15.15 8.81 36.62
C THR A 790 -16.61 9.02 37.05
N GLU A 791 -17.47 9.49 36.16
CA GLU A 791 -18.91 9.64 36.43
C GLU A 791 -19.65 8.30 36.36
N ALA A 792 -19.22 7.41 35.47
CA ALA A 792 -19.72 6.05 35.33
C ALA A 792 -19.35 5.18 36.55
N ALA A 793 -18.06 5.03 36.88
CA ALA A 793 -17.56 4.15 37.95
C ALA A 793 -17.36 4.80 39.33
N GLY A 794 -17.33 6.13 39.40
CA GLY A 794 -17.03 6.89 40.62
C GLY A 794 -15.55 7.23 40.78
N LYS A 795 -15.22 7.92 41.88
CA LYS A 795 -13.83 8.21 42.30
C LYS A 795 -13.41 7.24 43.39
N ARG A 796 -12.25 6.59 43.22
CA ARG A 796 -11.61 5.73 44.23
C ARG A 796 -10.33 6.41 44.78
N THR A 797 -9.75 5.87 45.85
CA THR A 797 -8.38 6.16 46.26
C THR A 797 -7.40 5.23 45.54
N ARG A 798 -6.12 5.56 45.57
CA ARG A 798 -5.00 4.68 45.19
C ARG A 798 -4.90 3.36 46.00
N GLY A 799 -5.81 3.14 46.95
CA GLY A 799 -6.02 1.92 47.72
C GLY A 799 -7.48 1.45 47.69
N GLY A 800 -8.16 1.62 46.54
CA GLY A 800 -9.48 1.06 46.23
C GLY A 800 -10.70 1.69 46.92
N LYS A 801 -10.53 2.43 48.03
CA LYS A 801 -11.66 3.01 48.77
C LYS A 801 -12.43 4.02 47.93
N VAL A 802 -13.75 3.82 47.78
CA VAL A 802 -14.64 4.76 47.07
C VAL A 802 -14.69 6.09 47.83
N LYS A 803 -14.27 7.18 47.17
CA LYS A 803 -14.46 8.57 47.63
C LYS A 803 -15.83 9.11 47.23
N GLN A 804 -16.29 8.79 46.01
CA GLN A 804 -17.61 9.15 45.48
C GLN A 804 -18.10 7.98 44.61
N PRO A 805 -19.33 7.46 44.78
CA PRO A 805 -19.86 6.41 43.92
C PRO A 805 -20.13 6.92 42.50
N GLY A 806 -20.13 6.00 41.53
CA GLY A 806 -20.51 6.29 40.15
C GLY A 806 -22.02 6.24 39.90
N LYS A 807 -22.45 6.70 38.72
CA LYS A 807 -23.83 6.61 38.25
C LYS A 807 -24.22 5.20 37.80
N ILE A 808 -23.25 4.32 37.50
CA ILE A 808 -23.50 2.94 37.10
C ILE A 808 -23.14 2.02 38.29
N SER A 809 -24.09 1.20 38.71
CA SER A 809 -23.83 0.13 39.69
C SER A 809 -23.47 -1.17 38.99
N ALA A 810 -22.75 -2.07 39.70
CA ALA A 810 -22.44 -3.40 39.19
C ALA A 810 -23.71 -4.16 38.76
N LYS A 811 -24.74 -4.15 39.62
CA LYS A 811 -26.07 -4.68 39.31
C LYS A 811 -26.66 -4.15 38.00
N MET A 812 -26.52 -2.87 37.68
CA MET A 812 -27.02 -2.33 36.39
C MET A 812 -26.25 -2.89 35.19
N ALA A 813 -24.93 -3.01 35.30
CA ALA A 813 -24.10 -3.60 34.23
C ALA A 813 -24.41 -5.10 34.07
N GLU A 814 -24.49 -5.84 35.17
CA GLU A 814 -24.92 -7.24 35.24
C GLU A 814 -26.31 -7.44 34.62
N GLU A 815 -27.30 -6.61 34.97
CA GLU A 815 -28.65 -6.63 34.37
C GLU A 815 -28.65 -6.30 32.88
N TRP A 816 -27.68 -5.54 32.35
CA TRP A 816 -27.54 -5.33 30.91
C TRP A 816 -26.97 -6.57 30.21
N LEU A 817 -25.82 -7.06 30.69
CA LEU A 817 -25.14 -8.24 30.16
C LEU A 817 -26.05 -9.48 30.24
N ALA A 818 -26.82 -9.64 31.32
CA ALA A 818 -27.80 -10.70 31.52
C ALA A 818 -28.96 -10.66 30.51
N ARG A 819 -29.39 -9.46 30.07
CA ARG A 819 -30.41 -9.30 29.02
C ARG A 819 -29.85 -9.47 27.62
N LYS A 820 -28.58 -9.11 27.38
CA LYS A 820 -27.89 -9.31 26.10
C LYS A 820 -27.38 -10.74 25.88
N GLY A 821 -27.12 -11.48 26.97
CA GLY A 821 -26.62 -12.86 26.95
C GLY A 821 -25.09 -12.98 26.99
N VAL A 822 -24.39 -11.89 27.28
CA VAL A 822 -22.93 -11.78 27.07
C VAL A 822 -22.14 -12.41 28.21
N ILE A 823 -21.17 -13.24 27.85
CA ILE A 823 -20.13 -13.75 28.77
C ILE A 823 -19.01 -12.72 28.83
N LEU A 824 -19.03 -11.89 29.88
CA LEU A 824 -17.94 -10.94 30.16
C LEU A 824 -16.80 -11.62 30.95
N ARG A 825 -15.56 -11.21 30.66
CA ARG A 825 -14.35 -11.46 31.45
C ARG A 825 -13.57 -10.17 31.64
N GLY A 826 -13.26 -9.85 32.89
CA GLY A 826 -12.78 -8.52 33.27
C GLY A 826 -13.89 -7.47 33.11
N GLY A 827 -13.56 -6.33 32.52
CA GLY A 827 -14.47 -5.20 32.33
C GLY A 827 -14.53 -4.29 33.55
N GLY A 828 -14.82 -3.00 33.32
CA GLY A 828 -14.95 -1.96 34.34
C GLY A 828 -16.30 -1.25 34.26
N LEU A 829 -16.80 -0.73 35.38
CA LEU A 829 -18.06 0.04 35.39
C LEU A 829 -17.94 1.37 34.62
N ASP A 830 -16.72 1.79 34.30
CA ASP A 830 -16.42 2.96 33.49
C ASP A 830 -16.57 2.71 31.99
N GLU A 831 -16.54 1.44 31.55
CA GLU A 831 -16.77 1.02 30.16
C GLU A 831 -18.13 0.30 29.96
N ALA A 832 -18.93 0.20 31.02
CA ALA A 832 -20.25 -0.44 30.97
C ALA A 832 -21.22 0.23 29.97
N PRO A 833 -22.12 -0.53 29.31
CA PRO A 833 -22.99 -0.01 28.25
C PRO A 833 -23.80 1.24 28.57
N GLN A 834 -24.22 1.44 29.83
CA GLN A 834 -24.93 2.65 30.23
C GLN A 834 -24.08 3.94 30.13
N ALA A 835 -22.76 3.82 29.98
CA ALA A 835 -21.86 4.94 29.71
C ALA A 835 -21.82 5.35 28.22
N TYR A 836 -22.47 4.58 27.33
CA TYR A 836 -22.43 4.73 25.87
C TYR A 836 -23.81 4.95 25.24
N ARG A 837 -23.86 5.67 24.12
CA ARG A 837 -25.07 5.72 23.26
C ARG A 837 -25.36 4.30 22.72
N ARG A 838 -26.53 4.08 22.12
CA ARG A 838 -26.89 2.77 21.57
C ARG A 838 -26.46 2.71 20.10
N LEU A 839 -25.55 1.80 19.73
CA LEU A 839 -24.97 1.78 18.38
C LEU A 839 -26.00 1.80 17.24
N PRO A 840 -27.14 1.07 17.29
CA PRO A 840 -28.17 1.17 16.24
C PRO A 840 -28.74 2.59 16.03
N LYS A 841 -28.88 3.39 17.11
CA LYS A 841 -29.31 4.80 17.00
C LYS A 841 -28.21 5.69 16.44
N VAL A 842 -26.95 5.36 16.71
CA VAL A 842 -25.78 6.08 16.20
C VAL A 842 -25.63 5.83 14.70
N LEU A 843 -25.71 4.57 14.25
CA LEU A 843 -25.71 4.22 12.82
C LEU A 843 -26.92 4.85 12.09
N GLN A 844 -28.11 4.82 12.70
CA GLN A 844 -29.29 5.51 12.15
C GLN A 844 -29.10 7.03 12.02
N ALA A 845 -28.39 7.67 12.96
CA ALA A 845 -28.12 9.11 12.95
C ALA A 845 -26.93 9.50 12.04
N GLN A 846 -26.03 8.56 11.74
CA GLN A 846 -25.05 8.68 10.67
C GLN A 846 -25.73 8.58 9.29
N GLY A 847 -26.77 7.75 9.19
CA GLY A 847 -27.62 7.63 8.02
C GLY A 847 -26.95 6.90 6.85
N ASP A 848 -27.51 7.10 5.66
CA ASP A 848 -27.23 6.27 4.47
C ASP A 848 -25.80 6.44 3.91
N THR A 849 -24.92 7.26 4.53
CA THR A 849 -23.51 7.39 4.13
C THR A 849 -22.74 6.08 4.19
N ILE A 850 -23.23 5.13 5.01
CA ILE A 850 -22.70 3.78 5.19
C ILE A 850 -23.80 2.72 5.03
N THR A 851 -23.43 1.59 4.45
CA THR A 851 -24.24 0.38 4.35
C THR A 851 -23.77 -0.63 5.39
N ILE A 852 -24.66 -1.12 6.25
CA ILE A 852 -24.33 -2.20 7.19
C ILE A 852 -24.23 -3.52 6.41
N ARG A 853 -23.09 -4.20 6.49
CA ARG A 853 -22.84 -5.50 5.87
C ARG A 853 -23.18 -6.66 6.81
N HIS A 854 -22.74 -6.57 8.07
CA HIS A 854 -23.03 -7.56 9.11
C HIS A 854 -23.32 -6.88 10.45
N VAL A 855 -24.29 -7.42 11.20
CA VAL A 855 -24.60 -7.02 12.59
C VAL A 855 -24.04 -8.06 13.54
N LEU A 856 -23.02 -7.67 14.31
CA LEU A 856 -22.23 -8.55 15.15
C LEU A 856 -22.75 -8.52 16.58
N GLN A 857 -23.50 -9.55 16.98
CA GLN A 857 -24.00 -9.72 18.35
C GLN A 857 -22.92 -10.37 19.23
N PRO A 858 -22.47 -9.75 20.34
CA PRO A 858 -21.42 -10.32 21.19
C PRO A 858 -21.90 -11.59 21.90
N LEU A 859 -21.02 -12.60 21.94
CA LEU A 859 -21.19 -13.84 22.69
C LEU A 859 -20.26 -13.83 23.92
N VAL A 860 -18.98 -13.52 23.68
CA VAL A 860 -17.91 -13.43 24.68
C VAL A 860 -17.22 -12.08 24.52
N VAL A 861 -16.93 -11.40 25.64
CA VAL A 861 -16.23 -10.11 25.72
C VAL A 861 -15.11 -10.25 26.74
N VAL A 862 -13.87 -9.99 26.36
CA VAL A 862 -12.70 -10.09 27.24
C VAL A 862 -11.95 -8.77 27.30
N MET A 863 -11.73 -8.27 28.52
CA MET A 863 -11.15 -6.96 28.81
C MET A 863 -10.27 -7.02 30.06
N ALA A 864 -9.51 -5.96 30.34
CA ALA A 864 -8.82 -5.79 31.63
C ALA A 864 -9.81 -5.71 32.81
N GLY A 865 -9.37 -6.12 34.00
CA GLY A 865 -10.23 -6.16 35.20
C GLY A 865 -10.40 -4.79 35.89
N ALA A 866 -11.57 -4.56 36.49
CA ALA A 866 -12.01 -3.34 37.20
C ALA A 866 -11.13 -2.80 38.36
N ASN A 867 -9.96 -3.40 38.62
CA ASN A 867 -9.03 -3.05 39.69
C ASN A 867 -7.59 -2.81 39.19
N GLU A 868 -7.34 -2.84 37.88
CA GLU A 868 -6.06 -2.34 37.35
C GLU A 868 -5.93 -0.82 37.58
N ILE A 869 -4.71 -0.38 37.87
CA ILE A 869 -4.37 1.03 38.09
C ILE A 869 -3.84 1.61 36.77
N ASP A 870 -4.38 2.75 36.34
CA ASP A 870 -3.90 3.46 35.15
C ASP A 870 -3.01 4.64 35.57
N PRO A 871 -1.67 4.53 35.50
CA PRO A 871 -0.75 5.59 35.94
C PRO A 871 -0.77 6.86 35.07
N TYR A 872 -1.62 6.90 34.03
CA TYR A 872 -1.87 8.07 33.20
C TYR A 872 -3.28 8.67 33.42
N LYS A 873 -4.20 7.98 34.12
CA LYS A 873 -5.52 8.51 34.55
C LYS A 873 -5.67 8.70 36.08
N ASP A 874 -4.94 7.95 36.91
CA ASP A 874 -5.00 7.91 38.38
C ASP A 874 -3.83 8.61 39.12
#